data_AF-A0A7V9RDT5-F1
#
_entry.id   AF-A0A7V9RDT5-F1
#
_cell.length_a   1.000
_cell.length_b   1.000
_cell.length_c   1.000
_cell.angle_alpha   90.00
_cell.angle_beta   90.00
_cell.angle_gamma   90.00
#
_symmetry.space_group_name_H-M   'P 1'
#
loop_
_entity.id
_entity.type
_entity.pdbx_description
1 polymer ?
#
loop_
_entity_poly.entity_id
_entity_poly.type
_entity_poly.pdbx_seq_one_letter_code
_entity_poly.pdbx_strand_id
1 'polypeptide(L)'
;MRRLIVLALLFGFGCKGCDDDPGNVVPDAGPPDGPPVVEVVCEELPPLAAGTCEVTPGNGQRLLKGIVLTPSTVFRGGQVLVDLDGQIACTGCDCAVGGETVTSCPDGVISPGLINTHDHTQFANSYPYGASLYTNDEAVRYEDRQQWREGDQPGRPRIRKSGTASNNQVTWGELRFVLGGATSIVGEGQVDGLLRNLDSDNKQEGLAKKKVEFDTFPLDDFQDGQRRDGDCNYGGEPTTPASVTEFDAYEPHISEGLNVSAHNEFLCQSSDTFDTMAPGTSNNLVMAKTAIIHGVGFQAADFASLGEAGTALIWSPRSNVSLYGDTARVTVAARFGVEIALGTDWMPSGSMNMLRELKCAASLNDTYYNGFFTDEALWRMVTSSAAAVTATDDKIGTLAAGKVADISIFKANGKTYRAVIDAESADVAMVMRGGKVLYGDDNIVTGLAADAGACDAVDVCGSSKKLCLMAEIGQTYPQLLEAAKHPDGTPAYPAFTCDVPPDEPTCVPSRPEAVASSTVYTGVPSATDSDGDGIADATDNCVSVFNPVRPMDGGIQPDADGDTVGDACDACPLDADSNMCGNMVDPNDRDLDGVPNATDNCPDIANENQADADADGKGDLCDACPDAANPGAAGCPASIYSIKNGTTPPGTVVRVSNALVTGKATNGFFVQIVPGDTGFVTADFSGIFVFTNTNPVLLATIAPGKRVDIDGTVKNFSGQLELDTITQVIVNPAAAEAAPTPIATTYADVRTAGPLADELEGVLISLPGATVKSNNTAFGEYTLNDPPNDLIADDLLFVPSPLPTPGQAFASVTGILNRRQNQSKIEPRSAADLPPGAPGIKAFGPALTFKRQPLAGNTIPDPLTIELTSASPAGGTTVTLLSSNTNVATVPSTISIPQGATSIAVPVTPVAANATPVTIMATLAAQTLTADVRVLTAIDPPTSVVLTPATAAVAQGGTVEMTVTLNLPSLVTTPNVTISVIAGSATVPGTVDVATDKTTATFN
;
A
#
# COMPACT_ATOMS: atom_id res chain seq x y z
N MET A 1 1.53 45.96 -21.67
CA MET A 1 1.97 47.38 -21.55
C MET A 1 0.88 48.25 -20.93
N ARG A 2 0.93 48.50 -19.61
CA ARG A 2 0.48 49.73 -18.94
C ARG A 2 0.94 49.65 -17.49
N ARG A 3 1.83 50.58 -17.11
CA ARG A 3 2.43 50.74 -15.78
C ARG A 3 1.38 51.18 -14.76
N LEU A 4 1.43 50.64 -13.54
CA LEU A 4 0.97 51.33 -12.35
C LEU A 4 2.03 51.19 -11.24
N ILE A 5 2.48 52.34 -10.76
CA ILE A 5 3.42 52.55 -9.66
C ILE A 5 2.60 52.54 -8.37
N VAL A 6 3.04 51.80 -7.34
CA VAL A 6 2.56 51.98 -5.96
C VAL A 6 3.73 52.26 -5.04
N LEU A 7 3.48 53.25 -4.18
CA LEU A 7 4.37 54.06 -3.37
C LEU A 7 4.60 53.38 -2.01
N ALA A 8 5.85 53.05 -1.67
CA ALA A 8 6.21 52.58 -0.32
C ALA A 8 6.25 53.77 0.66
N LEU A 9 5.53 53.64 1.78
CA LEU A 9 5.48 54.61 2.87
C LEU A 9 6.13 54.00 4.10
N LEU A 10 7.09 54.74 4.66
CA LEU A 10 7.88 54.45 5.85
C LEU A 10 7.03 54.15 7.10
N PHE A 11 7.37 53.08 7.82
CA PHE A 11 7.29 53.04 9.27
C PHE A 11 8.55 52.37 9.84
N GLY A 12 9.31 53.14 10.62
CA GLY A 12 10.47 52.64 11.35
C GLY A 12 10.06 52.02 12.68
N PHE A 13 10.69 50.91 13.01
CA PHE A 13 10.95 50.47 14.38
C PHE A 13 12.46 50.29 14.51
N GLY A 14 13.06 51.10 15.39
CA GLY A 14 14.51 51.14 15.60
C GLY A 14 14.98 49.99 16.48
N CYS A 15 16.03 49.31 16.03
CA CYS A 15 16.91 48.54 16.89
C CYS A 15 17.68 49.53 17.79
N LYS A 16 17.68 49.28 19.10
CA LYS A 16 18.31 50.16 20.09
C LYS A 16 19.50 49.45 20.69
N GLY A 17 20.67 49.63 20.09
CA GLY A 17 21.94 49.27 20.72
C GLY A 17 22.94 48.56 19.81
N CYS A 18 23.38 49.21 18.72
CA CYS A 18 24.67 48.94 18.11
C CYS A 18 25.34 50.30 17.92
N ASP A 19 26.47 50.52 18.60
CA ASP A 19 27.35 51.68 18.36
C ASP A 19 28.05 51.46 17.02
N ASP A 20 27.92 52.44 16.11
CA ASP A 20 28.56 52.43 14.79
C ASP A 20 30.08 52.64 14.92
N ASP A 21 30.88 51.61 14.63
CA ASP A 21 32.28 51.78 14.21
C ASP A 21 32.33 51.70 12.66
N PRO A 22 32.73 52.77 11.93
CA PRO A 22 32.72 52.76 10.49
C PRO A 22 34.07 52.25 9.95
N GLY A 23 34.22 50.94 9.80
CA GLY A 23 35.35 50.35 9.11
C GLY A 23 35.21 48.84 8.91
N ASN A 24 35.08 48.41 7.66
CA ASN A 24 34.87 47.02 7.18
C ASN A 24 33.50 46.42 7.54
N VAL A 25 32.50 46.69 6.71
CA VAL A 25 31.30 45.85 6.61
C VAL A 25 31.34 45.24 5.21
N VAL A 26 31.78 43.99 5.12
CA VAL A 26 31.45 43.13 3.97
C VAL A 26 29.93 42.97 4.02
N PRO A 27 29.18 43.14 2.91
CA PRO A 27 27.74 42.94 2.93
C PRO A 27 27.45 41.50 3.37
N ASP A 28 26.61 41.34 4.41
CA ASP A 28 26.06 40.05 4.84
C ASP A 28 25.44 39.34 3.62
N ALA A 29 26.12 38.32 3.10
CA ALA A 29 25.57 37.44 2.08
C ALA A 29 24.81 36.34 2.81
N GLY A 30 23.51 36.60 3.06
CA GLY A 30 22.56 35.56 3.39
C GLY A 30 22.50 34.49 2.28
N PRO A 31 21.67 33.44 2.43
CA PRO A 31 21.39 32.52 1.33
C PRO A 31 20.92 33.31 0.09
N PRO A 32 20.99 32.75 -1.13
CA PRO A 32 20.26 33.34 -2.26
C PRO A 32 18.81 33.53 -1.81
N ASP A 33 18.42 34.78 -1.54
CA ASP A 33 17.13 35.10 -0.97
C ASP A 33 16.08 34.62 -1.97
N GLY A 34 15.42 33.50 -1.64
CA GLY A 34 14.20 33.09 -2.30
C GLY A 34 13.21 34.27 -2.31
N PRO A 35 12.22 34.28 -3.22
CA PRO A 35 11.29 35.39 -3.33
C PRO A 35 10.68 35.74 -1.96
N PRO A 36 10.59 37.04 -1.61
CA PRO A 36 10.15 37.45 -0.28
C PRO A 36 8.78 36.89 0.05
N VAL A 37 8.59 36.43 1.29
CA VAL A 37 7.29 35.93 1.78
C VAL A 37 6.20 36.96 1.51
N VAL A 38 5.18 36.55 0.76
CA VAL A 38 4.01 37.36 0.48
C VAL A 38 2.94 37.05 1.52
N GLU A 39 2.55 38.03 2.33
CA GLU A 39 1.38 37.90 3.19
C GLU A 39 0.10 38.35 2.46
N VAL A 40 -0.88 37.45 2.38
CA VAL A 40 -2.21 37.70 1.82
C VAL A 40 -3.23 37.69 2.95
N VAL A 41 -3.94 38.80 3.15
CA VAL A 41 -5.05 38.88 4.12
C VAL A 41 -6.35 38.51 3.42
N CYS A 42 -6.87 37.33 3.71
CA CYS A 42 -8.11 36.82 3.14
C CYS A 42 -9.33 37.30 3.94
N GLU A 43 -9.29 37.11 5.26
CA GLU A 43 -10.38 37.42 6.19
C GLU A 43 -9.82 37.67 7.60
N GLU A 44 -10.47 38.54 8.37
CA GLU A 44 -10.22 38.64 9.80
C GLU A 44 -11.14 37.66 10.55
N LEU A 45 -10.58 36.57 11.06
CA LEU A 45 -11.34 35.57 11.81
C LEU A 45 -11.69 36.10 13.22
N PRO A 46 -12.96 36.00 13.67
CA PRO A 46 -13.34 36.45 14.99
C PRO A 46 -12.58 35.72 16.11
N PRO A 47 -12.12 36.42 17.17
CA PRO A 47 -11.43 35.77 18.28
C PRO A 47 -12.37 34.84 19.06
N LEU A 48 -11.84 33.70 19.50
CA LEU A 48 -12.59 32.73 20.32
C LEU A 48 -12.59 33.12 21.80
N ALA A 49 -13.64 32.71 22.51
CA ALA A 49 -13.72 32.91 23.96
C ALA A 49 -12.71 32.04 24.74
N ALA A 50 -12.36 30.87 24.20
CA ALA A 50 -11.34 29.96 24.70
C ALA A 50 -10.92 28.98 23.60
N GLY A 51 -9.69 28.43 23.70
CA GLY A 51 -9.15 27.45 22.76
C GLY A 51 -8.56 28.07 21.49
N THR A 52 -7.88 27.23 20.70
CA THR A 52 -7.20 27.63 19.45
C THR A 52 -8.18 27.66 18.27
N CYS A 53 -9.09 26.69 18.23
CA CYS A 53 -10.06 26.52 17.14
C CYS A 53 -11.47 26.21 17.66
N GLU A 54 -12.48 26.50 16.85
CA GLU A 54 -13.86 26.06 17.04
C GLU A 54 -14.31 25.22 15.82
N VAL A 55 -15.05 24.14 16.07
CA VAL A 55 -15.56 23.26 15.01
C VAL A 55 -17.08 23.40 14.89
N THR A 56 -17.54 23.70 13.68
CA THR A 56 -18.96 23.72 13.30
C THR A 56 -19.26 22.51 12.41
N PRO A 57 -20.09 21.55 12.84
CA PRO A 57 -20.40 20.35 12.05
C PRO A 57 -21.10 20.64 10.71
N GLY A 58 -20.77 19.85 9.69
CA GLY A 58 -21.38 19.91 8.36
C GLY A 58 -21.54 18.54 7.69
N ASN A 59 -21.28 18.49 6.38
CA ASN A 59 -21.59 17.37 5.47
C ASN A 59 -20.49 16.28 5.40
N GLY A 60 -19.37 16.46 6.10
CA GLY A 60 -18.25 15.52 6.14
C GLY A 60 -16.97 16.02 5.47
N GLN A 61 -17.06 16.87 4.43
CA GLN A 61 -15.90 17.61 3.93
C GLN A 61 -15.42 18.58 5.01
N ARG A 62 -14.14 18.93 5.01
CA ARG A 62 -13.55 19.73 6.10
C ARG A 62 -12.92 20.99 5.56
N LEU A 63 -13.41 22.13 6.03
CA LEU A 63 -12.83 23.43 5.72
C LEU A 63 -12.06 23.94 6.95
N LEU A 64 -10.74 23.99 6.85
CA LEU A 64 -9.87 24.56 7.89
C LEU A 64 -9.65 26.04 7.58
N LYS A 65 -9.89 26.93 8.55
CA LYS A 65 -9.64 28.37 8.42
C LYS A 65 -8.61 28.82 9.46
N GLY A 66 -7.61 29.59 9.07
CA GLY A 66 -6.56 30.06 9.99
C GLY A 66 -5.47 30.86 9.30
N ILE A 67 -4.26 30.85 9.86
CA ILE A 67 -3.06 31.32 9.17
C ILE A 67 -2.50 30.14 8.38
N VAL A 68 -2.74 30.09 7.07
CA VAL A 68 -2.28 28.97 6.23
C VAL A 68 -0.88 29.27 5.71
N LEU A 69 0.05 28.35 5.98
CA LEU A 69 1.43 28.44 5.51
C LEU A 69 1.59 27.65 4.21
N THR A 70 2.07 28.32 3.17
CA THR A 70 2.63 27.69 1.98
C THR A 70 4.04 28.20 1.76
N PRO A 71 4.84 27.54 0.92
CA PRO A 71 6.09 28.12 0.44
C PRO A 71 5.84 29.51 -0.18
N SER A 72 6.61 30.49 0.27
CA SER A 72 6.65 31.89 -0.16
C SER A 72 5.36 32.70 0.02
N THR A 73 4.29 32.12 0.59
CA THR A 73 3.01 32.82 0.83
C THR A 73 2.39 32.43 2.17
N VAL A 74 1.88 33.44 2.89
CA VAL A 74 1.10 33.25 4.12
C VAL A 74 -0.30 33.81 3.92
N PHE A 75 -1.33 32.96 4.03
CA PHE A 75 -2.72 33.39 3.95
C PHE A 75 -3.30 33.61 5.35
N ARG A 76 -3.47 34.87 5.76
CA ARG A 76 -4.13 35.23 7.03
C ARG A 76 -5.65 35.16 6.89
N GLY A 77 -6.28 34.32 7.71
CA GLY A 77 -7.68 33.93 7.50
C GLY A 77 -7.87 33.07 6.25
N GLY A 78 -6.79 32.45 5.78
CA GLY A 78 -6.80 31.51 4.67
C GLY A 78 -7.57 30.24 4.98
N GLN A 79 -7.79 29.45 3.94
CA GLN A 79 -8.64 28.28 3.93
C GLN A 79 -7.92 27.09 3.30
N VAL A 80 -8.15 25.90 3.86
CA VAL A 80 -7.78 24.61 3.26
C VAL A 80 -9.02 23.73 3.25
N LEU A 81 -9.47 23.32 2.06
CA LEU A 81 -10.57 22.37 1.90
C LEU A 81 -10.00 20.96 1.75
N VAL A 82 -10.40 20.07 2.64
CA VAL A 82 -10.11 18.63 2.59
C VAL A 82 -11.39 17.89 2.20
N ASP A 83 -11.30 17.07 1.16
CA ASP A 83 -12.41 16.28 0.66
C ASP A 83 -12.72 15.04 1.53
N LEU A 84 -13.64 14.20 1.06
CA LEU A 84 -14.05 12.99 1.79
C LEU A 84 -13.02 11.85 1.70
N ASP A 85 -12.12 11.91 0.73
CA ASP A 85 -11.06 10.92 0.51
C ASP A 85 -9.76 11.30 1.26
N GLY A 86 -9.76 12.46 1.94
CA GLY A 86 -8.61 12.94 2.70
C GLY A 86 -7.55 13.60 1.83
N GLN A 87 -7.92 14.10 0.66
CA GLN A 87 -7.07 14.94 -0.19
C GLN A 87 -7.42 16.42 -0.01
N ILE A 88 -6.42 17.28 -0.22
CA ILE A 88 -6.60 18.72 -0.26
C ILE A 88 -7.22 19.05 -1.61
N ALA A 89 -8.42 19.62 -1.59
CA ALA A 89 -9.12 20.06 -2.80
C ALA A 89 -8.81 21.52 -3.15
N CYS A 90 -8.46 22.35 -2.17
CA CYS A 90 -8.15 23.76 -2.36
C CYS A 90 -7.35 24.32 -1.18
N THR A 91 -6.41 25.23 -1.48
CA THR A 91 -5.73 26.09 -0.52
C THR A 91 -5.77 27.53 -1.01
N GLY A 92 -6.11 28.49 -0.15
CA GLY A 92 -6.10 29.92 -0.51
C GLY A 92 -7.10 30.75 0.28
N CYS A 93 -7.58 31.86 -0.29
CA CYS A 93 -8.54 32.73 0.40
C CYS A 93 -10.00 32.29 0.30
N ASP A 94 -10.37 31.53 -0.73
CA ASP A 94 -11.75 31.18 -1.04
C ASP A 94 -11.85 29.73 -1.51
N CYS A 95 -11.96 28.81 -0.55
CA CYS A 95 -12.04 27.38 -0.80
C CYS A 95 -13.39 26.78 -0.38
N ALA A 96 -14.30 27.58 0.16
CA ALA A 96 -15.59 27.11 0.62
C ALA A 96 -16.51 26.74 -0.55
N VAL A 97 -17.02 25.51 -0.53
CA VAL A 97 -18.02 24.94 -1.46
C VAL A 97 -19.42 24.82 -0.83
N GLY A 98 -19.55 25.03 0.47
CA GLY A 98 -20.81 25.14 1.20
C GLY A 98 -21.31 23.83 1.83
N GLY A 99 -21.58 23.90 3.14
CA GLY A 99 -22.15 22.80 3.93
C GLY A 99 -21.11 21.88 4.57
N GLU A 100 -19.83 22.21 4.50
CA GLU A 100 -18.70 21.50 5.08
C GLU A 100 -18.67 21.60 6.61
N THR A 101 -17.96 20.68 7.25
CA THR A 101 -17.53 20.85 8.63
C THR A 101 -16.42 21.90 8.69
N VAL A 102 -16.68 23.03 9.35
CA VAL A 102 -15.75 24.16 9.39
C VAL A 102 -14.97 24.15 10.70
N THR A 103 -13.64 24.15 10.62
CA THR A 103 -12.74 24.34 11.76
C THR A 103 -12.11 25.72 11.65
N SER A 104 -12.58 26.67 12.46
CA SER A 104 -12.09 28.05 12.46
C SER A 104 -11.07 28.27 13.57
N CYS A 105 -9.83 28.58 13.20
CA CYS A 105 -8.68 28.75 14.07
C CYS A 105 -8.09 30.18 13.98
N PRO A 106 -8.70 31.19 14.60
CA PRO A 106 -8.21 32.59 14.52
C PRO A 106 -6.80 32.79 15.10
N ASP A 107 -6.38 31.95 16.05
CA ASP A 107 -5.02 31.92 16.63
C ASP A 107 -4.30 30.61 16.27
N GLY A 108 -4.63 30.01 15.12
CA GLY A 108 -4.00 28.77 14.64
C GLY A 108 -3.24 28.95 13.34
N VAL A 109 -2.01 28.44 13.31
CA VAL A 109 -1.18 28.27 12.11
C VAL A 109 -1.44 26.88 11.54
N ILE A 110 -1.88 26.82 10.30
CA ILE A 110 -2.13 25.59 9.54
C ILE A 110 -0.91 25.33 8.66
N SER A 111 -0.22 24.23 8.93
CA SER A 111 1.00 23.79 8.27
C SER A 111 0.79 22.40 7.65
N PRO A 112 1.52 22.02 6.59
CA PRO A 112 1.75 20.61 6.29
C PRO A 112 2.21 19.88 7.57
N GLY A 113 1.83 18.61 7.69
CA GLY A 113 2.37 17.72 8.70
C GLY A 113 3.89 17.67 8.61
N LEU A 114 4.56 17.65 9.76
CA LEU A 114 6.03 17.60 9.78
C LEU A 114 6.52 16.21 9.32
N ILE A 115 7.69 16.18 8.70
CA ILE A 115 8.34 14.96 8.22
C ILE A 115 9.69 14.85 8.91
N ASN A 116 9.95 13.71 9.55
CA ASN A 116 11.28 13.37 10.05
C ASN A 116 12.02 12.54 9.00
N THR A 117 13.04 13.09 8.35
CA THR A 117 13.74 12.37 7.27
C THR A 117 14.80 11.40 7.78
N HIS A 118 15.06 11.33 9.09
CA HIS A 118 16.02 10.35 9.62
C HIS A 118 15.80 10.10 11.12
N ASP A 119 15.53 8.85 11.48
CA ASP A 119 15.58 8.31 12.85
C ASP A 119 16.02 6.85 12.81
N HIS A 120 16.34 6.30 13.98
CA HIS A 120 16.49 4.87 14.22
C HIS A 120 15.48 4.41 15.28
N THR A 121 14.21 4.29 14.92
CA THR A 121 13.10 3.99 15.84
C THR A 121 13.22 2.61 16.49
N GLN A 122 14.04 1.72 15.93
CA GLN A 122 14.46 0.46 16.54
C GLN A 122 15.22 0.63 17.87
N PHE A 123 15.70 1.85 18.16
CA PHE A 123 16.26 2.29 19.44
C PHE A 123 15.30 3.19 20.23
N ALA A 124 14.01 3.28 19.89
CA ALA A 124 13.04 4.11 20.60
C ALA A 124 12.87 3.74 22.08
N ASN A 125 13.24 2.51 22.46
CA ASN A 125 13.33 2.08 23.85
C ASN A 125 14.56 2.64 24.59
N SER A 126 15.46 3.37 23.94
CA SER A 126 16.65 3.93 24.56
C SER A 126 16.37 5.29 25.21
N TYR A 127 17.16 5.59 26.24
CA TYR A 127 17.27 6.91 26.84
C TYR A 127 18.42 7.71 26.21
N PRO A 128 18.36 9.05 26.25
CA PRO A 128 19.49 9.91 25.95
C PRO A 128 20.79 9.49 26.65
N TYR A 129 21.89 9.73 25.95
CA TYR A 129 23.26 9.47 26.37
C TYR A 129 23.68 10.54 27.39
N GLY A 130 23.29 10.32 28.64
CA GLY A 130 23.47 11.27 29.76
C GLY A 130 22.52 10.96 30.94
N ALA A 131 21.39 10.32 30.64
CA ALA A 131 20.37 9.93 31.61
C ALA A 131 20.83 8.82 32.57
N SER A 132 21.55 9.17 33.64
CA SER A 132 21.65 8.54 34.99
C SER A 132 21.71 6.99 35.15
N LEU A 133 21.83 6.20 34.09
CA LEU A 133 21.79 4.73 34.15
C LEU A 133 23.14 4.08 33.83
N TYR A 134 24.08 4.80 33.20
CA TYR A 134 25.44 4.30 32.92
C TYR A 134 26.47 5.45 32.91
N THR A 135 27.71 5.11 33.31
CA THR A 135 28.82 6.03 33.61
C THR A 135 29.54 6.55 32.36
N ASN A 136 28.90 7.39 31.53
CA ASN A 136 29.64 8.12 30.50
C ASN A 136 29.28 9.61 30.57
N ASP A 137 30.31 10.45 30.58
CA ASP A 137 30.25 11.89 30.78
C ASP A 137 29.78 12.57 29.48
N GLU A 138 28.74 13.42 29.54
CA GLU A 138 28.30 14.27 28.42
C GLU A 138 29.42 15.24 27.94
N ALA A 139 30.58 15.27 28.60
CA ALA A 139 31.79 15.92 28.12
C ALA A 139 32.56 15.14 27.03
N VAL A 140 32.28 13.85 26.82
CA VAL A 140 32.99 13.05 25.80
C VAL A 140 32.51 13.45 24.41
N ARG A 141 33.48 13.78 23.53
CA ARG A 141 33.27 13.97 22.10
C ARG A 141 33.99 12.87 21.33
N TYR A 142 33.50 12.54 20.14
CA TYR A 142 34.08 11.57 19.22
C TYR A 142 34.62 12.30 17.98
N GLU A 143 35.56 11.69 17.26
CA GLU A 143 36.03 12.26 15.98
C GLU A 143 35.35 11.64 14.76
N ASP A 144 34.77 10.45 14.92
CA ASP A 144 34.12 9.67 13.88
C ASP A 144 33.17 8.66 14.50
N ARG A 145 32.21 8.17 13.68
CA ARG A 145 31.20 7.21 14.12
C ARG A 145 31.75 5.92 14.72
N GLN A 146 32.90 5.45 14.24
CA GLN A 146 33.46 4.18 14.69
C GLN A 146 33.93 4.24 16.15
N GLN A 147 34.32 5.42 16.66
CA GLN A 147 34.79 5.55 18.04
C GLN A 147 33.70 5.27 19.07
N TRP A 148 32.48 5.78 18.87
CA TRP A 148 31.37 5.50 19.78
C TRP A 148 30.75 4.12 19.53
N ARG A 149 30.86 3.57 18.30
CA ARG A 149 30.45 2.19 17.99
C ARG A 149 31.33 1.13 18.63
N GLU A 150 32.65 1.31 18.60
CA GLU A 150 33.62 0.32 19.08
C GLU A 150 34.15 0.60 20.48
N GLY A 151 34.26 1.87 20.88
CA GLY A 151 34.86 2.27 22.14
C GLY A 151 36.34 1.93 22.21
N ASP A 152 37.04 2.06 21.09
CA ASP A 152 38.39 1.56 20.86
C ASP A 152 39.49 2.59 21.17
N GLN A 153 39.13 3.77 21.65
CA GLN A 153 40.06 4.83 22.05
C GLN A 153 39.99 5.15 23.55
N PRO A 154 41.12 5.44 24.22
CA PRO A 154 41.13 5.87 25.62
C PRO A 154 40.26 7.10 25.86
N GLY A 155 39.40 7.06 26.88
CA GLY A 155 38.51 8.17 27.22
C GLY A 155 37.26 8.28 26.33
N ARG A 156 37.12 7.43 25.31
CA ARG A 156 35.99 7.42 24.37
C ARG A 156 35.27 6.08 24.43
N PRO A 157 34.48 5.83 25.48
CA PRO A 157 33.80 4.55 25.66
C PRO A 157 32.76 4.31 24.57
N ARG A 158 32.51 3.03 24.29
CA ARG A 158 31.41 2.60 23.42
C ARG A 158 30.06 3.03 23.98
N ILE A 159 29.18 3.54 23.12
CA ILE A 159 27.77 3.78 23.45
C ILE A 159 27.02 2.45 23.28
N ARG A 160 26.70 1.79 24.40
CA ARG A 160 26.01 0.48 24.39
C ARG A 160 24.50 0.66 24.44
N LYS A 161 23.84 0.47 23.30
CA LYS A 161 22.36 0.50 23.18
C LYS A 161 21.87 -0.70 22.37
N SER A 162 20.67 -1.17 22.68
CA SER A 162 20.04 -2.31 21.99
C SER A 162 19.07 -1.81 20.93
N GLY A 163 19.33 -2.12 19.65
CA GLY A 163 18.37 -1.95 18.56
C GLY A 163 17.33 -3.08 18.57
N THR A 164 16.65 -3.25 19.70
CA THR A 164 15.70 -4.35 19.92
C THR A 164 14.38 -3.84 20.49
N ALA A 165 14.00 -2.60 20.17
CA ALA A 165 12.71 -2.07 20.54
C ALA A 165 11.60 -3.01 20.03
N SER A 166 10.68 -3.39 20.91
CA SER A 166 9.47 -4.12 20.52
C SER A 166 8.55 -3.23 19.67
N ASN A 167 7.61 -3.81 18.92
CA ASN A 167 6.65 -3.02 18.14
C ASN A 167 5.95 -1.95 18.99
N ASN A 168 5.54 -2.26 20.23
CA ASN A 168 4.92 -1.25 21.11
C ASN A 168 5.89 -0.11 21.48
N GLN A 169 7.19 -0.38 21.58
CA GLN A 169 8.21 0.63 21.85
C GLN A 169 8.50 1.49 20.62
N VAL A 170 8.49 0.89 19.42
CA VAL A 170 8.55 1.64 18.15
C VAL A 170 7.32 2.54 18.02
N THR A 171 6.11 2.02 18.24
CA THR A 171 4.86 2.79 18.24
C THR A 171 4.88 3.92 19.29
N TRP A 172 5.47 3.67 20.47
CA TRP A 172 5.68 4.71 21.47
C TRP A 172 6.65 5.80 20.99
N GLY A 173 7.68 5.40 20.23
CA GLY A 173 8.57 6.30 19.53
C GLY A 173 7.84 7.19 18.53
N GLU A 174 7.07 6.60 17.62
CA GLU A 174 6.23 7.31 16.64
C GLU A 174 5.22 8.25 17.31
N LEU A 175 4.66 7.87 18.46
CA LEU A 175 3.75 8.74 19.21
C LEU A 175 4.40 10.07 19.63
N ARG A 176 5.69 10.10 19.96
CA ARG A 176 6.40 11.35 20.30
C ARG A 176 6.41 12.34 19.13
N PHE A 177 6.53 11.81 17.92
CA PHE A 177 6.51 12.57 16.68
C PHE A 177 5.10 13.06 16.33
N VAL A 178 4.07 12.21 16.49
CA VAL A 178 2.66 12.65 16.35
C VAL A 178 2.36 13.78 17.34
N LEU A 179 2.79 13.67 18.60
CA LEU A 179 2.60 14.73 19.59
C LEU A 179 3.44 15.99 19.31
N GLY A 180 4.41 15.90 18.39
CA GLY A 180 5.19 17.02 17.86
C GLY A 180 4.69 17.56 16.52
N GLY A 181 3.57 17.06 15.98
CA GLY A 181 3.02 17.55 14.72
C GLY A 181 3.52 16.83 13.47
N ALA A 182 4.24 15.72 13.60
CA ALA A 182 4.69 14.94 12.45
C ALA A 182 3.65 13.93 11.97
N THR A 183 3.66 13.64 10.67
CA THR A 183 2.78 12.63 10.03
C THR A 183 3.57 11.53 9.33
N SER A 184 4.86 11.76 9.05
CA SER A 184 5.73 10.83 8.32
C SER A 184 7.13 10.77 8.93
N ILE A 185 7.81 9.64 8.74
CA ILE A 185 9.15 9.36 9.23
C ILE A 185 9.90 8.44 8.27
N VAL A 186 11.22 8.62 8.16
CA VAL A 186 12.16 7.57 7.73
C VAL A 186 12.86 7.08 9.00
N GLY A 187 12.53 5.86 9.44
CA GLY A 187 12.81 5.45 10.81
C GLY A 187 13.74 4.27 11.02
N GLU A 188 14.11 3.51 9.98
CA GLU A 188 14.84 2.23 9.99
C GLU A 188 14.19 1.10 10.82
N GLY A 189 13.33 1.42 11.79
CA GLY A 189 12.34 0.57 12.43
C GLY A 189 10.93 1.06 12.08
N GLN A 190 9.98 0.12 11.92
CA GLN A 190 8.71 0.46 11.31
C GLN A 190 7.56 -0.34 11.92
N VAL A 191 6.44 0.33 12.20
CA VAL A 191 5.19 -0.29 12.62
C VAL A 191 4.02 0.35 11.87
N ASP A 192 2.92 -0.37 11.76
CA ASP A 192 1.72 0.19 11.13
C ASP A 192 1.02 1.13 12.13
N GLY A 193 0.42 2.21 11.62
CA GLY A 193 -0.66 2.88 12.35
C GLY A 193 -0.48 4.35 12.70
N LEU A 194 0.66 4.87 13.16
CA LEU A 194 0.75 6.27 13.65
C LEU A 194 1.41 7.25 12.66
N LEU A 195 2.59 6.93 12.16
CA LEU A 195 3.25 7.71 11.10
C LEU A 195 3.28 6.93 9.79
N ARG A 196 3.45 7.63 8.67
CA ARG A 196 3.85 7.00 7.41
C ARG A 196 5.34 6.67 7.53
N ASN A 197 5.68 5.39 7.53
CA ASN A 197 7.07 4.95 7.46
C ASN A 197 7.48 4.95 5.99
N LEU A 198 8.16 6.01 5.57
CA LEU A 198 8.53 6.28 4.18
C LEU A 198 9.60 5.32 3.66
N ASP A 199 10.36 4.69 4.56
CA ASP A 199 11.32 3.61 4.30
C ASP A 199 10.66 2.21 4.19
N SER A 200 9.33 2.15 4.02
CA SER A 200 8.56 0.91 3.92
C SER A 200 7.61 0.87 2.73
N ASP A 201 7.62 -0.17 1.91
CA ASP A 201 6.66 -0.29 0.79
C ASP A 201 5.22 -0.50 1.25
N ASN A 202 5.01 -1.04 2.45
CA ASN A 202 3.69 -1.48 2.93
C ASN A 202 3.11 -0.61 4.05
N LYS A 203 3.86 0.40 4.54
CA LYS A 203 3.51 1.17 5.76
C LYS A 203 3.45 2.68 5.54
N GLN A 204 3.25 3.09 4.30
CA GLN A 204 3.04 4.49 3.92
C GLN A 204 1.57 4.92 4.00
N GLU A 205 0.66 4.06 4.49
CA GLU A 205 -0.76 4.39 4.70
C GLU A 205 -1.45 4.92 3.42
N GLY A 206 -1.18 4.27 2.28
CA GLY A 206 -1.83 4.58 1.00
C GLY A 206 -1.17 5.68 0.17
N LEU A 207 0.07 6.11 0.50
CA LEU A 207 0.80 7.11 -0.30
C LEU A 207 1.22 6.58 -1.69
N ALA A 208 1.37 5.27 -1.82
CA ALA A 208 1.75 4.56 -3.04
C ALA A 208 3.08 5.03 -3.67
N LYS A 209 4.05 5.42 -2.83
CA LYS A 209 5.41 5.73 -3.24
C LYS A 209 6.31 4.51 -3.05
N LYS A 210 7.42 4.42 -3.78
CA LYS A 210 8.46 3.45 -3.42
C LYS A 210 9.03 3.81 -2.06
N LYS A 211 9.49 2.82 -1.31
CA LYS A 211 10.23 3.10 -0.08
C LYS A 211 11.47 3.96 -0.37
N VAL A 212 11.79 4.83 0.57
CA VAL A 212 13.12 5.44 0.70
C VAL A 212 14.10 4.33 1.05
N GLU A 213 15.19 4.21 0.30
CA GLU A 213 16.24 3.24 0.62
C GLU A 213 17.20 3.84 1.65
N PHE A 214 17.05 3.40 2.89
CA PHE A 214 17.88 3.80 4.02
C PHE A 214 19.12 2.92 4.14
N ASP A 215 20.31 3.52 4.21
CA ASP A 215 21.59 2.78 4.22
C ASP A 215 22.57 3.31 5.29
N THR A 216 22.62 2.61 6.42
CA THR A 216 23.51 2.93 7.54
C THR A 216 24.99 2.66 7.21
N PHE A 217 25.29 1.73 6.31
CA PHE A 217 26.65 1.26 6.01
C PHE A 217 26.86 1.11 4.50
N PRO A 218 26.87 2.21 3.75
CA PRO A 218 26.95 2.16 2.28
C PRO A 218 28.32 1.68 1.75
N LEU A 219 29.34 1.65 2.60
CA LEU A 219 30.66 1.06 2.33
C LEU A 219 30.79 -0.40 2.78
N ASP A 220 29.70 -1.00 3.26
CA ASP A 220 29.64 -2.37 3.80
C ASP A 220 30.62 -2.59 4.98
N ASP A 221 30.85 -1.56 5.78
CA ASP A 221 31.83 -1.51 6.89
C ASP A 221 31.22 -1.89 8.26
N PHE A 222 30.08 -2.59 8.25
CA PHE A 222 29.31 -2.88 9.46
C PHE A 222 29.99 -3.88 10.41
N GLN A 223 30.86 -4.78 9.91
CA GLN A 223 31.40 -5.92 10.68
C GLN A 223 32.64 -5.60 11.53
N ASP A 224 33.50 -4.69 11.10
CA ASP A 224 34.84 -4.51 11.68
C ASP A 224 35.19 -3.06 12.08
N GLY A 225 34.24 -2.11 11.96
CA GLY A 225 34.42 -0.72 12.37
C GLY A 225 35.65 -0.04 11.74
N GLN A 226 35.92 -0.36 10.47
CA GLN A 226 37.18 0.02 9.81
C GLN A 226 37.25 1.53 9.60
N ARG A 227 38.39 2.14 9.96
CA ARG A 227 38.74 3.52 9.58
C ARG A 227 39.78 3.49 8.49
N ARG A 228 39.58 4.29 7.44
CA ARG A 228 40.47 4.40 6.29
C ARG A 228 40.83 5.86 6.05
N ASP A 229 42.09 6.07 5.72
CA ASP A 229 42.65 7.38 5.39
C ASP A 229 43.35 7.27 4.03
N GLY A 230 42.70 7.72 2.96
CA GLY A 230 43.25 7.76 1.60
C GLY A 230 43.17 6.46 0.79
N ASP A 231 42.36 5.48 1.21
CA ASP A 231 41.99 4.29 0.41
C ASP A 231 40.53 3.88 0.66
N CYS A 232 39.97 3.06 -0.23
CA CYS A 232 38.58 2.58 -0.16
C CYS A 232 38.47 1.07 0.08
N ASN A 233 39.46 0.49 0.76
CA ASN A 233 39.48 -0.93 1.05
C ASN A 233 38.68 -1.26 2.33
N TYR A 234 37.37 -1.06 2.32
CA TYR A 234 36.52 -1.39 3.48
C TYR A 234 36.21 -2.90 3.62
N GLY A 235 36.59 -3.72 2.62
CA GLY A 235 36.56 -5.18 2.68
C GLY A 235 35.20 -5.83 2.41
N GLY A 236 34.20 -5.05 2.02
CA GLY A 236 32.85 -5.47 1.62
C GLY A 236 32.47 -5.08 0.19
N GLU A 237 31.19 -5.21 -0.16
CA GLU A 237 30.64 -4.82 -1.47
C GLU A 237 29.89 -3.48 -1.32
N PRO A 238 30.54 -2.33 -1.58
CA PRO A 238 29.93 -1.02 -1.38
C PRO A 238 28.75 -0.78 -2.34
N THR A 239 27.80 0.04 -1.90
CA THR A 239 26.63 0.45 -2.70
C THR A 239 27.08 1.11 -4.01
N THR A 240 26.38 0.78 -5.11
CA THR A 240 26.74 1.21 -6.46
C THR A 240 25.78 2.27 -7.01
N PRO A 241 26.20 3.09 -8.00
CA PRO A 241 25.29 4.04 -8.63
C PRO A 241 24.11 3.33 -9.33
N ALA A 242 24.36 2.14 -9.90
CA ALA A 242 23.33 1.35 -10.56
C ALA A 242 22.20 0.94 -9.60
N SER A 243 22.51 0.52 -8.37
CA SER A 243 21.49 0.22 -7.36
C SER A 243 20.69 1.46 -6.97
N VAL A 244 21.35 2.62 -6.81
CA VAL A 244 20.66 3.87 -6.45
C VAL A 244 19.64 4.29 -7.51
N THR A 245 19.90 4.03 -8.80
CA THR A 245 18.95 4.38 -9.86
C THR A 245 17.59 3.67 -9.78
N GLU A 246 17.51 2.53 -9.09
CA GLU A 246 16.27 1.75 -8.94
C GLU A 246 15.29 2.38 -7.93
N PHE A 247 15.82 3.14 -6.96
CA PHE A 247 15.04 3.82 -5.92
C PHE A 247 14.52 5.18 -6.39
N ASP A 248 13.52 5.70 -5.68
CA ASP A 248 13.06 7.09 -5.89
C ASP A 248 13.82 8.06 -4.98
N ALA A 249 14.23 7.60 -3.78
CA ALA A 249 15.13 8.31 -2.85
C ALA A 249 16.06 7.31 -2.14
N TYR A 250 17.31 7.73 -1.89
CA TYR A 250 18.35 6.95 -1.21
C TYR A 250 19.02 7.81 -0.12
N GLU A 251 19.06 7.31 1.11
CA GLU A 251 19.52 8.05 2.29
C GLU A 251 20.69 7.32 2.99
N PRO A 252 21.94 7.57 2.56
CA PRO A 252 23.12 6.97 3.15
C PRO A 252 23.70 7.79 4.31
N HIS A 253 24.26 7.11 5.32
CA HIS A 253 25.15 7.74 6.30
C HIS A 253 26.55 7.92 5.70
N ILE A 254 26.99 9.16 5.49
CA ILE A 254 28.32 9.46 4.93
C ILE A 254 28.97 10.62 5.70
N SER A 255 30.24 10.46 6.06
CA SER A 255 31.05 11.47 6.74
C SER A 255 30.48 11.91 8.08
N GLU A 256 30.08 10.92 8.87
CA GLU A 256 29.62 11.09 10.23
C GLU A 256 30.82 11.25 11.18
N GLY A 257 31.39 12.47 11.21
CA GLY A 257 32.56 12.81 12.01
C GLY A 257 33.30 14.06 11.52
N LEU A 258 34.41 14.38 12.17
CA LEU A 258 35.19 15.62 11.97
C LEU A 258 36.64 15.37 11.54
N ASN A 259 37.04 14.10 11.38
CA ASN A 259 38.41 13.73 11.05
C ASN A 259 38.56 13.25 9.60
N VAL A 260 39.82 13.01 9.22
CA VAL A 260 40.20 12.53 7.90
C VAL A 260 39.53 11.21 7.51
N SER A 261 39.27 10.32 8.48
CA SER A 261 38.61 9.04 8.19
C SER A 261 37.13 9.21 7.84
N ALA A 262 36.43 10.14 8.51
CA ALA A 262 35.06 10.49 8.17
C ALA A 262 34.98 11.16 6.78
N HIS A 263 35.90 12.07 6.46
CA HIS A 263 35.97 12.66 5.13
C HIS A 263 36.31 11.62 4.04
N ASN A 264 37.16 10.63 4.35
CA ASN A 264 37.48 9.55 3.42
C ASN A 264 36.24 8.71 3.01
N GLU A 265 35.24 8.56 3.91
CA GLU A 265 33.98 7.90 3.56
C GLU A 265 33.29 8.59 2.37
N PHE A 266 33.33 9.93 2.30
CA PHE A 266 32.82 10.70 1.18
C PHE A 266 33.67 10.54 -0.07
N LEU A 267 34.99 10.65 0.04
CA LEU A 267 35.89 10.53 -1.11
C LEU A 267 35.74 9.18 -1.82
N CYS A 268 35.50 8.10 -1.06
CA CYS A 268 35.19 6.78 -1.61
C CYS A 268 33.82 6.69 -2.29
N GLN A 269 32.92 7.62 -2.00
CA GLN A 269 31.53 7.63 -2.45
C GLN A 269 31.19 8.83 -3.36
N SER A 270 32.16 9.66 -3.73
CA SER A 270 31.98 10.85 -4.58
C SER A 270 32.68 10.79 -5.93
N SER A 271 33.42 9.70 -6.19
CA SER A 271 34.14 9.51 -7.46
C SER A 271 34.39 8.04 -7.75
N ASP A 272 34.19 7.62 -9.00
CA ASP A 272 34.59 6.28 -9.49
C ASP A 272 36.12 6.14 -9.64
N THR A 273 36.88 7.21 -9.39
CA THR A 273 38.33 7.27 -9.66
C THR A 273 39.18 7.63 -8.45
N PHE A 274 38.58 7.87 -7.28
CA PHE A 274 39.32 8.21 -6.07
C PHE A 274 40.28 7.10 -5.66
N ASP A 275 39.81 5.85 -5.55
CA ASP A 275 40.65 4.68 -5.37
C ASP A 275 40.45 3.67 -6.51
N THR A 276 41.50 3.53 -7.33
CA THR A 276 41.56 2.60 -8.46
C THR A 276 42.44 1.38 -8.15
N MET A 277 43.00 1.29 -6.95
CA MET A 277 43.93 0.24 -6.56
C MET A 277 43.21 -0.87 -5.81
N ALA A 278 43.14 -2.04 -6.43
CA ALA A 278 42.61 -3.23 -5.77
C ALA A 278 43.36 -3.52 -4.45
N PRO A 279 42.65 -3.87 -3.36
CA PRO A 279 41.22 -4.23 -3.32
C PRO A 279 40.23 -3.06 -3.07
N GLY A 280 40.67 -1.81 -3.04
CA GLY A 280 39.77 -0.66 -2.83
C GLY A 280 38.77 -0.48 -3.97
N THR A 281 37.55 -0.05 -3.62
CA THR A 281 36.47 0.21 -4.57
C THR A 281 35.80 1.54 -4.22
N SER A 282 35.87 2.51 -5.14
CA SER A 282 35.13 3.77 -5.05
C SER A 282 33.95 3.77 -6.02
N ASN A 283 32.83 4.36 -5.61
CA ASN A 283 31.60 4.49 -6.39
C ASN A 283 31.08 5.92 -6.28
N ASN A 284 30.62 6.55 -7.36
CA ASN A 284 30.02 7.88 -7.25
C ASN A 284 28.53 7.84 -6.90
N LEU A 285 28.18 8.11 -5.64
CA LEU A 285 26.81 8.19 -5.12
C LEU A 285 26.30 9.65 -5.03
N VAL A 286 27.08 10.64 -5.45
CA VAL A 286 26.68 12.06 -5.52
C VAL A 286 25.83 12.26 -6.79
N MET A 287 24.51 12.18 -6.61
CA MET A 287 23.46 12.32 -7.63
C MET A 287 22.11 12.78 -7.05
N ALA A 288 21.19 13.24 -7.89
CA ALA A 288 19.90 13.86 -7.52
C ALA A 288 18.94 13.02 -6.66
N LYS A 289 19.15 11.69 -6.59
CA LYS A 289 18.32 10.77 -5.77
C LYS A 289 18.88 10.51 -4.38
N THR A 290 20.07 11.03 -4.10
CA THR A 290 20.80 10.80 -2.85
C THR A 290 20.56 11.96 -1.90
N ALA A 291 20.25 11.64 -0.65
CA ALA A 291 20.22 12.60 0.44
C ALA A 291 21.12 12.12 1.58
N ILE A 292 22.28 12.76 1.72
CA ILE A 292 23.32 12.29 2.64
C ILE A 292 22.96 12.67 4.06
N ILE A 293 22.95 11.68 4.96
CA ILE A 293 22.73 11.88 6.39
C ILE A 293 24.03 12.35 7.04
N HIS A 294 23.92 13.37 7.89
CA HIS A 294 24.98 14.01 8.67
C HIS A 294 25.91 14.94 7.88
N GLY A 295 26.80 14.43 7.02
CA GLY A 295 27.72 15.27 6.22
C GLY A 295 28.65 16.19 7.02
N VAL A 296 29.02 15.81 8.26
CA VAL A 296 29.79 16.66 9.18
C VAL A 296 31.22 16.91 8.69
N GLY A 297 31.81 15.90 8.05
CA GLY A 297 33.19 15.92 7.57
C GLY A 297 33.39 16.63 6.23
N PHE A 298 32.36 17.27 5.67
CA PHE A 298 32.45 17.90 4.34
C PHE A 298 33.22 19.23 4.36
N GLN A 299 33.80 19.55 3.21
CA GLN A 299 34.49 20.79 2.87
C GLN A 299 33.66 21.59 1.84
N ALA A 300 34.03 22.84 1.56
CA ALA A 300 33.33 23.69 0.59
C ALA A 300 33.21 23.02 -0.80
N ALA A 301 34.29 22.40 -1.28
CA ALA A 301 34.30 21.70 -2.57
C ALA A 301 33.34 20.49 -2.61
N ASP A 302 33.13 19.82 -1.47
CA ASP A 302 32.22 18.68 -1.39
C ASP A 302 30.78 19.16 -1.52
N PHE A 303 30.40 20.20 -0.76
CA PHE A 303 29.07 20.82 -0.87
C PHE A 303 28.78 21.38 -2.27
N ALA A 304 29.78 21.97 -2.92
CA ALA A 304 29.65 22.40 -4.31
C ALA A 304 29.31 21.23 -5.26
N SER A 305 29.95 20.07 -5.06
CA SER A 305 29.64 18.87 -5.84
C SER A 305 28.24 18.32 -5.57
N LEU A 306 27.75 18.41 -4.33
CA LEU A 306 26.38 18.05 -3.97
C LEU A 306 25.38 18.94 -4.71
N GLY A 307 25.58 20.27 -4.64
CA GLY A 307 24.71 21.24 -5.31
C GLY A 307 24.65 21.05 -6.82
N GLU A 308 25.81 20.84 -7.48
CA GLU A 308 25.88 20.58 -8.92
C GLU A 308 25.15 19.29 -9.33
N ALA A 309 25.20 18.26 -8.48
CA ALA A 309 24.58 16.97 -8.76
C ALA A 309 23.10 16.87 -8.32
N GLY A 310 22.59 17.87 -7.60
CA GLY A 310 21.27 17.84 -6.96
C GLY A 310 21.19 16.89 -5.75
N THR A 311 22.32 16.49 -5.16
CA THR A 311 22.35 15.67 -3.94
C THR A 311 21.99 16.53 -2.73
N ALA A 312 21.10 16.03 -1.89
CA ALA A 312 20.62 16.73 -0.71
C ALA A 312 21.42 16.36 0.56
N LEU A 313 21.19 17.11 1.64
CA LEU A 313 21.75 16.89 2.97
C LEU A 313 20.62 16.72 4.01
N ILE A 314 20.67 15.64 4.78
CA ILE A 314 19.85 15.45 5.98
C ILE A 314 20.68 15.87 7.20
N TRP A 315 20.35 17.02 7.76
CA TRP A 315 21.03 17.63 8.89
C TRP A 315 20.40 17.15 10.22
N SER A 316 21.21 16.56 11.09
CA SER A 316 20.81 16.09 12.42
C SER A 316 21.56 16.84 13.53
N PRO A 317 21.38 18.16 13.64
CA PRO A 317 22.23 19.03 14.44
C PRO A 317 22.43 18.54 15.87
N ARG A 318 21.36 18.11 16.55
CA ARG A 318 21.47 17.72 17.96
C ARG A 318 22.36 16.47 18.13
N SER A 319 22.14 15.47 17.28
CA SER A 319 22.96 14.25 17.32
C SER A 319 24.42 14.54 16.99
N ASN A 320 24.66 15.36 15.95
CA ASN A 320 26.01 15.74 15.55
C ASN A 320 26.73 16.50 16.69
N VAL A 321 26.09 17.52 17.26
CA VAL A 321 26.67 18.29 18.37
C VAL A 321 26.91 17.42 19.61
N SER A 322 25.95 16.57 19.97
CA SER A 322 26.09 15.70 21.13
C SER A 322 27.23 14.68 20.98
N LEU A 323 27.44 14.14 19.78
CA LEU A 323 28.47 13.13 19.52
C LEU A 323 29.84 13.76 19.23
N TYR A 324 29.90 14.76 18.37
CA TYR A 324 31.14 15.28 17.79
C TYR A 324 31.55 16.65 18.35
N GLY A 325 30.60 17.36 18.96
CA GLY A 325 30.81 18.69 19.54
C GLY A 325 30.64 19.81 18.54
N ASP A 326 30.29 19.45 17.30
CA ASP A 326 30.18 20.27 16.11
C ASP A 326 29.13 19.64 15.17
N THR A 327 28.74 20.34 14.10
CA THR A 327 27.76 19.83 13.12
C THR A 327 28.16 20.17 11.69
N ALA A 328 27.36 19.73 10.71
CA ALA A 328 27.58 20.05 9.32
C ALA A 328 27.59 21.57 9.09
N ARG A 329 28.46 22.04 8.19
CA ARG A 329 28.55 23.46 7.81
C ARG A 329 27.41 23.83 6.87
N VAL A 330 26.20 23.84 7.40
CA VAL A 330 24.95 23.98 6.64
C VAL A 330 24.80 25.33 5.94
N THR A 331 25.46 26.39 6.42
CA THR A 331 25.51 27.68 5.71
C THR A 331 26.27 27.55 4.39
N VAL A 332 27.37 26.78 4.37
CA VAL A 332 28.14 26.47 3.15
C VAL A 332 27.31 25.63 2.20
N ALA A 333 26.64 24.58 2.71
CA ALA A 333 25.74 23.75 1.92
C ALA A 333 24.65 24.58 1.22
N ALA A 334 23.99 25.47 1.97
CA ALA A 334 22.94 26.33 1.44
C ALA A 334 23.45 27.32 0.39
N ARG A 335 24.67 27.85 0.52
CA ARG A 335 25.28 28.73 -0.51
C ARG A 335 25.57 28.00 -1.82
N PHE A 336 25.84 26.70 -1.77
CA PHE A 336 25.97 25.89 -2.98
C PHE A 336 24.64 25.34 -3.50
N GLY A 337 23.53 25.72 -2.89
CA GLY A 337 22.20 25.29 -3.33
C GLY A 337 21.87 23.84 -3.00
N VAL A 338 22.52 23.27 -1.98
CA VAL A 338 22.19 21.94 -1.49
C VAL A 338 20.81 22.01 -0.81
N GLU A 339 19.88 21.14 -1.22
CA GLU A 339 18.60 20.96 -0.53
C GLU A 339 18.85 20.37 0.86
N ILE A 340 18.28 20.98 1.90
CA ILE A 340 18.53 20.59 3.30
C ILE A 340 17.21 20.15 3.95
N ALA A 341 17.20 18.97 4.56
CA ALA A 341 16.12 18.49 5.43
C ALA A 341 16.64 18.24 6.85
N LEU A 342 15.76 18.26 7.85
CA LEU A 342 16.11 17.89 9.23
C LEU A 342 15.72 16.44 9.54
N GLY A 343 16.63 15.75 10.22
CA GLY A 343 16.38 14.44 10.80
C GLY A 343 16.78 14.39 12.26
N THR A 344 16.02 13.70 13.11
CA THR A 344 16.35 13.60 14.55
C THR A 344 17.49 12.65 14.84
N ASP A 345 17.80 11.73 13.92
CA ASP A 345 18.65 10.57 14.17
C ASP A 345 18.04 9.73 15.33
N TRP A 346 18.84 8.94 16.01
CA TRP A 346 18.42 8.05 17.09
C TRP A 346 18.31 8.71 18.48
N MET A 347 17.43 8.17 19.32
CA MET A 347 17.15 8.66 20.68
C MET A 347 18.34 8.91 21.62
N PRO A 348 19.46 8.16 21.58
CA PRO A 348 20.59 8.41 22.47
C PRO A 348 21.23 9.80 22.31
N SER A 349 21.36 10.35 21.11
CA SER A 349 22.00 11.66 20.89
C SER A 349 21.09 12.66 20.15
N GLY A 350 20.00 12.17 19.58
CA GLY A 350 19.03 12.94 18.82
C GLY A 350 17.92 13.59 19.65
N SER A 351 17.04 14.30 18.96
CA SER A 351 15.85 14.88 19.56
C SER A 351 14.73 13.86 19.73
N MET A 352 13.89 14.04 20.75
CA MET A 352 12.75 13.15 20.98
C MET A 352 11.61 13.32 19.97
N ASN A 353 11.55 14.44 19.24
CA ASN A 353 10.61 14.74 18.16
C ASN A 353 11.09 15.93 17.30
N MET A 354 10.38 16.24 16.21
CA MET A 354 10.73 17.32 15.27
C MET A 354 10.69 18.73 15.87
N LEU A 355 9.84 19.01 16.85
CA LEU A 355 9.81 20.34 17.49
C LEU A 355 11.10 20.62 18.26
N ARG A 356 11.67 19.58 18.89
CA ARG A 356 12.94 19.68 19.61
C ARG A 356 14.15 19.77 18.69
N GLU A 357 14.08 19.16 17.49
CA GLU A 357 15.13 19.29 16.46
C GLU A 357 15.07 20.68 15.80
N LEU A 358 13.88 21.17 15.45
CA LEU A 358 13.67 22.53 14.95
C LEU A 358 14.22 23.59 15.92
N LYS A 359 13.94 23.44 17.22
CA LYS A 359 14.49 24.34 18.24
C LYS A 359 16.00 24.30 18.31
N CYS A 360 16.60 23.12 18.09
CA CYS A 360 18.04 23.00 18.02
C CYS A 360 18.59 23.75 16.79
N ALA A 361 18.06 23.48 15.60
CA ALA A 361 18.44 24.16 14.37
C ALA A 361 18.26 25.69 14.46
N ALA A 362 17.13 26.16 14.99
CA ALA A 362 16.85 27.58 15.19
C ALA A 362 17.80 28.23 16.21
N SER A 363 18.09 27.56 17.33
CA SER A 363 19.06 28.05 18.30
C SER A 363 20.46 28.16 17.70
N LEU A 364 20.85 27.19 16.87
CA LEU A 364 22.14 27.24 16.18
C LEU A 364 22.18 28.41 15.19
N ASN A 365 21.10 28.60 14.42
CA ASN A 365 20.97 29.69 13.48
C ASN A 365 21.07 31.07 14.15
N ASP A 366 20.32 31.26 15.24
CA ASP A 366 20.22 32.53 15.95
C ASP A 366 21.54 32.87 16.71
N THR A 367 22.30 31.86 17.14
CA THR A 367 23.49 32.05 17.99
C THR A 367 24.80 31.98 17.21
N TYR A 368 24.91 31.05 16.26
CA TYR A 368 26.18 30.67 15.63
C TYR A 368 26.24 30.99 14.14
N TYR A 369 25.10 31.21 13.47
CA TYR A 369 25.06 31.44 12.01
C TYR A 369 24.60 32.85 11.64
N ASN A 370 24.66 33.81 12.56
CA ASN A 370 24.24 35.20 12.33
C ASN A 370 22.81 35.32 11.75
N GLY A 371 21.90 34.39 12.11
CA GLY A 371 20.53 34.40 11.58
C GLY A 371 20.42 34.07 10.08
N PHE A 372 21.37 33.30 9.53
CA PHE A 372 21.46 32.95 8.10
C PHE A 372 20.15 32.39 7.52
N PHE A 373 19.49 31.46 8.21
CA PHE A 373 18.23 30.88 7.78
C PHE A 373 17.03 31.70 8.26
N THR A 374 16.08 31.95 7.35
CA THR A 374 14.79 32.52 7.72
C THR A 374 13.92 31.49 8.44
N ASP A 375 12.87 31.95 9.14
CA ASP A 375 11.88 31.06 9.75
C ASP A 375 11.22 30.13 8.73
N GLU A 376 11.00 30.64 7.51
CA GLU A 376 10.45 29.83 6.43
C GLU A 376 11.42 28.74 6.01
N ALA A 377 12.71 29.05 5.84
CA ALA A 377 13.71 28.06 5.45
C ALA A 377 13.78 26.91 6.48
N LEU A 378 13.84 27.23 7.77
CA LEU A 378 13.81 26.21 8.84
C LEU A 378 12.52 25.38 8.83
N TRP A 379 11.37 26.00 8.55
CA TRP A 379 10.10 25.29 8.41
C TRP A 379 10.04 24.40 7.16
N ARG A 380 10.63 24.81 6.04
CA ARG A 380 10.73 24.00 4.81
C ARG A 380 11.55 22.74 5.04
N MET A 381 12.64 22.81 5.81
CA MET A 381 13.50 21.67 6.16
C MET A 381 12.75 20.50 6.84
N VAL A 382 11.54 20.75 7.37
CA VAL A 382 10.68 19.71 8.00
C VAL A 382 9.33 19.52 7.30
N THR A 383 9.13 20.18 6.15
CA THR A 383 7.91 20.09 5.35
C THR A 383 8.23 19.84 3.88
N SER A 384 8.34 20.88 3.05
CA SER A 384 8.53 20.73 1.60
C SER A 384 9.88 20.15 1.23
N SER A 385 10.96 20.61 1.87
CA SER A 385 12.33 20.10 1.64
C SER A 385 12.45 18.65 2.08
N ALA A 386 11.86 18.33 3.23
CA ALA A 386 11.81 16.96 3.73
C ALA A 386 11.01 16.02 2.80
N ALA A 387 9.92 16.51 2.20
CA ALA A 387 9.18 15.74 1.21
C ALA A 387 9.97 15.56 -0.09
N ALA A 388 10.71 16.58 -0.54
CA ALA A 388 11.55 16.49 -1.74
C ALA A 388 12.70 15.50 -1.56
N VAL A 389 13.41 15.57 -0.43
CA VAL A 389 14.49 14.63 -0.06
C VAL A 389 14.02 13.18 -0.03
N THR A 390 12.79 12.95 0.41
CA THR A 390 12.19 11.61 0.47
C THR A 390 11.45 11.20 -0.81
N ALA A 391 11.51 12.02 -1.87
CA ALA A 391 10.78 11.86 -3.12
C ALA A 391 9.25 11.66 -2.95
N THR A 392 8.66 12.34 -1.95
CA THR A 392 7.23 12.32 -1.61
C THR A 392 6.53 13.66 -1.81
N ASP A 393 7.23 14.64 -2.38
CA ASP A 393 6.77 16.01 -2.63
C ASP A 393 5.59 16.09 -3.61
N ASP A 394 5.37 15.11 -4.47
CA ASP A 394 4.16 15.01 -5.29
C ASP A 394 2.89 14.66 -4.48
N LYS A 395 3.05 14.19 -3.23
CA LYS A 395 1.94 13.75 -2.37
C LYS A 395 1.77 14.53 -1.08
N ILE A 396 2.87 14.94 -0.43
CA ILE A 396 2.87 15.60 0.89
C ILE A 396 3.84 16.80 0.91
N GLY A 397 4.11 17.36 2.08
CA GLY A 397 5.08 18.44 2.29
C GLY A 397 4.60 19.86 1.98
N THR A 398 3.52 20.04 1.22
CA THR A 398 2.89 21.37 1.03
C THR A 398 1.36 21.29 1.09
N LEU A 399 0.71 22.42 1.38
CA LEU A 399 -0.75 22.54 1.37
C LEU A 399 -1.22 22.96 -0.02
N ALA A 400 -1.38 22.01 -0.93
CA ALA A 400 -1.78 22.27 -2.32
C ALA A 400 -2.86 21.28 -2.79
N ALA A 401 -3.66 21.68 -3.78
CA ALA A 401 -4.69 20.80 -4.35
C ALA A 401 -4.07 19.50 -4.89
N GLY A 402 -4.78 18.37 -4.74
CA GLY A 402 -4.32 17.04 -5.14
C GLY A 402 -3.35 16.37 -4.17
N LYS A 403 -2.78 17.09 -3.19
CA LYS A 403 -1.95 16.51 -2.13
C LYS A 403 -2.79 15.83 -1.06
N VAL A 404 -2.19 14.88 -0.37
CA VAL A 404 -2.81 14.18 0.76
C VAL A 404 -2.90 15.14 1.95
N ALA A 405 -4.02 15.13 2.68
CA ALA A 405 -4.25 15.99 3.83
C ALA A 405 -3.49 15.50 5.08
N ASP A 406 -2.16 15.61 4.99
CA ASP A 406 -1.22 15.53 6.10
C ASP A 406 -1.00 16.95 6.62
N ILE A 407 -1.71 17.31 7.70
CA ILE A 407 -1.87 18.69 8.18
C ILE A 407 -1.69 18.73 9.69
N SER A 408 -0.89 19.69 10.16
CA SER A 408 -0.75 20.00 11.58
C SER A 408 -1.14 21.46 11.85
N ILE A 409 -1.87 21.68 12.94
CA ILE A 409 -2.26 23.02 13.41
C ILE A 409 -1.51 23.32 14.69
N PHE A 410 -0.84 24.46 14.71
CA PHE A 410 -0.08 24.96 15.85
C PHE A 410 -0.69 26.28 16.35
N LYS A 411 -0.59 26.54 17.64
CA LYS A 411 -1.01 27.82 18.20
C LYS A 411 -0.10 28.95 17.70
N ALA A 412 -0.68 30.00 17.13
CA ALA A 412 0.06 31.07 16.46
C ALA A 412 0.79 31.98 17.45
N ASN A 413 0.13 32.37 18.56
CA ASN A 413 0.66 33.35 19.52
C ASN A 413 1.17 34.64 18.81
N GLY A 414 0.48 35.07 17.75
CA GLY A 414 0.84 36.23 16.93
C GLY A 414 1.96 36.03 15.91
N LYS A 415 2.44 34.78 15.71
CA LYS A 415 3.53 34.42 14.78
C LYS A 415 3.00 33.67 13.54
N THR A 416 3.87 33.46 12.55
CA THR A 416 3.62 32.67 11.33
C THR A 416 4.48 31.39 11.36
N TYR A 417 5.51 31.26 10.51
CA TYR A 417 6.42 30.10 10.49
C TYR A 417 7.08 29.86 11.86
N ARG A 418 7.52 30.93 12.55
CA ARG A 418 8.09 30.85 13.91
C ARG A 418 7.14 30.25 14.95
N ALA A 419 5.82 30.24 14.72
CA ALA A 419 4.90 29.54 15.60
C ALA A 419 5.16 28.03 15.61
N VAL A 420 5.52 27.44 14.46
CA VAL A 420 5.84 26.02 14.33
C VAL A 420 7.19 25.72 14.98
N ILE A 421 8.19 26.57 14.74
CA ILE A 421 9.54 26.44 15.31
C ILE A 421 9.52 26.50 16.84
N ASP A 422 8.77 27.44 17.42
CA ASP A 422 8.73 27.66 18.87
C ASP A 422 7.74 26.73 19.58
N ALA A 423 6.89 25.99 18.86
CA ALA A 423 5.83 25.18 19.43
C ALA A 423 6.38 24.12 20.40
N GLU A 424 5.64 23.87 21.48
CA GLU A 424 5.76 22.65 22.29
C GLU A 424 4.57 21.72 22.01
N SER A 425 4.60 20.49 22.54
CA SER A 425 3.51 19.51 22.34
C SER A 425 2.12 20.01 22.78
N ALA A 426 2.06 20.98 23.71
CA ALA A 426 0.82 21.63 24.12
C ALA A 426 0.25 22.60 23.07
N ASP A 427 1.11 23.22 22.26
CA ASP A 427 0.73 24.16 21.21
C ASP A 427 0.23 23.47 19.95
N VAL A 428 0.45 22.15 19.82
CA VAL A 428 -0.10 21.33 18.73
C VAL A 428 -1.61 21.16 18.95
N ALA A 429 -2.41 21.93 18.20
CA ALA A 429 -3.86 21.92 18.26
C ALA A 429 -4.48 20.75 17.48
N MET A 430 -3.83 20.28 16.40
CA MET A 430 -4.30 19.13 15.63
C MET A 430 -3.17 18.49 14.85
N VAL A 431 -3.22 17.17 14.70
CA VAL A 431 -2.44 16.39 13.73
C VAL A 431 -3.38 15.50 12.94
N MET A 432 -3.36 15.67 11.62
CA MET A 432 -4.16 14.94 10.65
C MET A 432 -3.23 14.25 9.66
N ARG A 433 -3.47 12.97 9.40
CA ARG A 433 -2.76 12.17 8.39
C ARG A 433 -3.77 11.60 7.40
N GLY A 434 -3.68 11.98 6.14
CA GLY A 434 -4.59 11.54 5.07
C GLY A 434 -6.06 11.78 5.40
N GLY A 435 -6.40 12.94 5.95
CA GLY A 435 -7.76 13.23 6.36
C GLY A 435 -8.19 12.57 7.68
N LYS A 436 -7.37 11.75 8.34
CA LYS A 436 -7.68 11.14 9.64
C LYS A 436 -7.05 11.96 10.77
N VAL A 437 -7.86 12.47 11.70
CA VAL A 437 -7.35 13.20 12.88
C VAL A 437 -6.85 12.20 13.91
N LEU A 438 -5.56 12.27 14.23
CA LEU A 438 -4.89 11.35 15.16
C LEU A 438 -4.79 11.92 16.58
N TYR A 439 -4.51 13.22 16.69
CA TYR A 439 -4.24 13.91 17.94
C TYR A 439 -4.69 15.38 17.83
N GLY A 440 -5.05 16.00 18.96
CA GLY A 440 -5.33 17.44 19.01
C GLY A 440 -6.15 17.87 20.22
N ASP A 441 -6.57 19.14 20.22
CA ASP A 441 -7.47 19.73 21.20
C ASP A 441 -8.78 18.92 21.27
N ASP A 442 -9.28 18.71 22.49
CA ASP A 442 -10.46 17.87 22.77
C ASP A 442 -11.66 18.22 21.89
N ASN A 443 -11.94 19.51 21.71
CA ASN A 443 -13.06 19.98 20.90
C ASN A 443 -12.86 19.73 19.40
N ILE A 444 -11.62 19.84 18.90
CA ILE A 444 -11.29 19.57 17.50
C ILE A 444 -11.44 18.08 17.20
N VAL A 445 -10.79 17.23 18.01
CA VAL A 445 -10.87 15.77 17.83
C VAL A 445 -12.31 15.29 17.97
N THR A 446 -13.07 15.83 18.92
CA THR A 446 -14.50 15.49 19.09
C THR A 446 -15.36 15.90 17.89
N GLY A 447 -15.02 17.01 17.22
CA GLY A 447 -15.75 17.49 16.05
C GLY A 447 -15.37 16.81 14.74
N LEU A 448 -14.15 16.27 14.62
CA LEU A 448 -13.60 15.80 13.34
C LEU A 448 -13.29 14.30 13.27
N ALA A 449 -12.97 13.64 14.38
CA ALA A 449 -12.60 12.22 14.37
C ALA A 449 -13.83 11.33 14.14
N ALA A 450 -13.69 10.31 13.28
CA ALA A 450 -14.78 9.42 12.89
C ALA A 450 -15.38 8.64 14.08
N ASP A 451 -14.55 8.26 15.06
CA ASP A 451 -14.97 7.64 16.32
C ASP A 451 -14.31 8.35 17.52
N ALA A 452 -14.65 9.62 17.71
CA ALA A 452 -14.13 10.43 18.82
C ALA A 452 -14.43 9.87 20.22
N GLY A 453 -15.38 8.93 20.34
CA GLY A 453 -15.71 8.22 21.58
C GLY A 453 -14.70 7.14 21.95
N ALA A 454 -13.93 6.66 20.97
CA ALA A 454 -12.84 5.70 21.15
C ALA A 454 -11.46 6.36 21.34
N CYS A 455 -11.36 7.69 21.24
CA CYS A 455 -10.11 8.42 21.46
C CYS A 455 -9.90 8.71 22.96
N ASP A 456 -8.68 8.48 23.45
CA ASP A 456 -8.30 8.68 24.84
C ASP A 456 -8.14 10.16 25.16
N ALA A 457 -8.69 10.60 26.30
CA ALA A 457 -8.41 11.93 26.83
C ALA A 457 -7.00 11.96 27.45
N VAL A 458 -6.20 12.96 27.10
CA VAL A 458 -4.84 13.15 27.57
C VAL A 458 -4.65 14.60 27.99
N ASP A 459 -4.09 14.83 29.18
CA ASP A 459 -3.67 16.15 29.62
C ASP A 459 -2.23 16.40 29.17
N VAL A 460 -2.05 17.32 28.22
CA VAL A 460 -0.73 17.70 27.70
C VAL A 460 -0.43 19.10 28.23
N CYS A 461 0.25 19.13 29.38
CA CYS A 461 0.73 20.36 30.01
C CYS A 461 -0.38 21.36 30.36
N GLY A 462 -1.52 20.87 30.84
CA GLY A 462 -2.70 21.67 31.18
C GLY A 462 -3.65 21.89 30.00
N SER A 463 -3.29 21.42 28.80
CA SER A 463 -4.17 21.45 27.63
C SER A 463 -4.95 20.14 27.53
N SER A 464 -6.28 20.25 27.45
CA SER A 464 -7.17 19.10 27.27
C SER A 464 -7.09 18.61 25.83
N LYS A 465 -6.47 17.45 25.62
CA LYS A 465 -6.27 16.84 24.30
C LYS A 465 -6.97 15.49 24.21
N LYS A 466 -7.12 15.00 22.98
CA LYS A 466 -7.52 13.62 22.68
C LYS A 466 -6.54 12.95 21.72
N LEU A 467 -6.40 11.64 21.86
CA LEU A 467 -5.51 10.80 21.07
C LEU A 467 -6.24 9.54 20.59
N CYS A 468 -6.27 9.31 19.28
CA CYS A 468 -7.12 8.30 18.65
C CYS A 468 -6.40 6.97 18.35
N LEU A 469 -5.68 6.41 19.33
CA LEU A 469 -4.87 5.20 19.13
C LEU A 469 -5.68 3.93 18.81
N MET A 470 -6.86 3.77 19.42
CA MET A 470 -7.64 2.53 19.28
C MET A 470 -7.98 2.23 17.81
N ALA A 471 -8.27 3.27 17.02
CA ALA A 471 -8.59 3.16 15.61
C ALA A 471 -7.36 3.00 14.68
N GLU A 472 -6.15 3.22 15.20
CA GLU A 472 -4.89 3.03 14.46
C GLU A 472 -4.23 1.70 14.78
N ILE A 473 -4.05 1.42 16.07
CA ILE A 473 -3.17 0.34 16.56
C ILE A 473 -3.91 -0.69 17.43
N GLY A 474 -5.23 -0.55 17.60
CA GLY A 474 -6.04 -1.46 18.41
C GLY A 474 -5.75 -1.41 19.92
N GLN A 475 -5.10 -0.34 20.38
CA GLN A 475 -4.74 -0.12 21.78
C GLN A 475 -5.14 1.29 22.23
N THR A 476 -5.47 1.44 23.51
CA THR A 476 -5.63 2.75 24.18
C THR A 476 -4.27 3.29 24.63
N TYR A 477 -4.18 4.59 24.88
CA TYR A 477 -2.98 5.24 25.40
C TYR A 477 -2.46 4.61 26.70
N PRO A 478 -3.29 4.30 27.72
CA PRO A 478 -2.81 3.60 28.91
C PRO A 478 -2.29 2.19 28.63
N GLN A 479 -2.87 1.47 27.66
CA GLN A 479 -2.38 0.15 27.26
C GLN A 479 -1.03 0.23 26.58
N LEU A 480 -0.85 1.17 25.64
CA LEU A 480 0.43 1.38 24.97
C LEU A 480 1.51 1.83 25.95
N LEU A 481 1.21 2.78 26.84
CA LEU A 481 2.13 3.24 27.90
C LEU A 481 2.62 2.08 28.78
N GLU A 482 1.73 1.14 29.15
CA GLU A 482 2.12 -0.04 29.91
C GLU A 482 2.98 -1.00 29.07
N ALA A 483 2.60 -1.21 27.81
CA ALA A 483 3.26 -2.15 26.90
C ALA A 483 4.63 -1.66 26.39
N ALA A 484 4.88 -0.35 26.42
CA ALA A 484 6.16 0.26 26.03
C ALA A 484 7.25 0.16 27.10
N LYS A 485 6.90 -0.22 28.34
CA LYS A 485 7.86 -0.38 29.43
C LYS A 485 8.96 -1.38 29.08
N HIS A 486 10.12 -1.17 29.68
CA HIS A 486 11.24 -2.11 29.57
C HIS A 486 10.89 -3.45 30.24
N PRO A 487 11.59 -4.55 29.86
CA PRO A 487 11.38 -5.87 30.46
C PRO A 487 11.56 -5.92 31.99
N ASP A 488 12.32 -4.99 32.57
CA ASP A 488 12.51 -4.85 34.02
C ASP A 488 11.42 -4.00 34.71
N GLY A 489 10.43 -3.52 33.96
CA GLY A 489 9.31 -2.71 34.43
C GLY A 489 9.60 -1.21 34.50
N THR A 490 10.80 -0.75 34.12
CA THR A 490 11.09 0.68 34.05
C THR A 490 10.28 1.35 32.92
N PRO A 491 9.81 2.60 33.11
CA PRO A 491 9.09 3.34 32.06
C PRO A 491 9.92 3.49 30.79
N ALA A 492 9.29 3.67 29.63
CA ALA A 492 9.97 4.20 28.46
C ALA A 492 10.27 5.70 28.65
N TYR A 493 11.16 6.26 27.81
CA TYR A 493 11.35 7.71 27.75
C TYR A 493 10.01 8.42 27.47
N PRO A 494 9.70 9.57 28.09
CA PRO A 494 8.36 10.18 28.00
C PRO A 494 7.89 10.43 26.56
N ALA A 495 6.58 10.28 26.32
CA ALA A 495 5.96 10.58 25.02
C ALA A 495 5.96 12.09 24.71
N PHE A 496 5.96 12.93 25.75
CA PHE A 496 6.05 14.38 25.67
C PHE A 496 6.53 14.94 27.02
N THR A 497 6.95 16.19 27.03
CA THR A 497 7.31 16.93 28.25
C THR A 497 6.81 18.37 28.15
N CYS A 498 6.69 19.06 29.28
CA CYS A 498 6.16 20.43 29.34
C CYS A 498 7.24 21.51 29.36
N ASP A 499 8.49 21.09 29.49
CA ASP A 499 9.69 21.91 29.54
C ASP A 499 10.75 21.20 28.67
N VAL A 500 12.02 21.56 28.84
CA VAL A 500 13.13 20.79 28.25
C VAL A 500 13.05 19.32 28.72
N PRO A 501 13.10 18.35 27.79
CA PRO A 501 13.06 16.94 28.14
C PRO A 501 14.19 16.55 29.12
N PRO A 502 13.94 15.62 30.06
CA PRO A 502 14.98 15.14 30.95
C PRO A 502 16.17 14.59 30.17
N ASP A 503 17.36 15.05 30.51
CA ASP A 503 18.62 14.62 29.90
C ASP A 503 18.63 14.81 28.37
N GLU A 504 17.95 15.84 27.86
CA GLU A 504 17.94 16.16 26.43
C GLU A 504 19.38 16.37 25.93
N PRO A 505 19.82 15.68 24.87
CA PRO A 505 21.17 15.84 24.32
C PRO A 505 21.46 17.32 23.98
N THR A 506 22.66 17.78 24.27
CA THR A 506 23.01 19.20 24.08
C THR A 506 22.93 19.62 22.61
N CYS A 507 22.46 20.84 22.38
CA CYS A 507 22.54 21.54 21.09
C CYS A 507 23.60 22.66 21.11
N VAL A 508 24.35 22.80 22.19
CA VAL A 508 25.44 23.77 22.31
C VAL A 508 26.75 23.09 21.87
N PRO A 509 27.38 23.54 20.77
CA PRO A 509 28.69 23.04 20.33
C PRO A 509 29.71 23.16 21.44
N SER A 510 30.53 22.14 21.67
CA SER A 510 31.60 22.23 22.68
C SER A 510 32.63 21.15 22.46
N ARG A 511 33.91 21.52 22.51
CA ARG A 511 35.04 20.61 22.48
C ARG A 511 36.05 20.97 23.58
N PRO A 512 36.09 20.21 24.69
CA PRO A 512 36.94 20.54 25.85
C PRO A 512 38.43 20.20 25.62
N GLU A 513 38.76 19.45 24.57
CA GLU A 513 40.11 18.98 24.27
C GLU A 513 40.43 19.13 22.78
N ALA A 514 41.68 19.54 22.49
CA ALA A 514 42.18 19.63 21.12
C ALA A 514 42.64 18.27 20.60
N VAL A 515 42.29 17.96 19.35
CA VAL A 515 42.74 16.76 18.63
C VAL A 515 43.26 17.17 17.27
N ALA A 516 44.46 16.71 16.91
CA ALA A 516 45.10 17.06 15.64
C ALA A 516 45.16 18.57 15.34
N SER A 517 45.39 19.39 16.37
CA SER A 517 45.40 20.87 16.31
C SER A 517 44.03 21.52 16.08
N SER A 518 42.92 20.80 16.34
CA SER A 518 41.58 21.39 16.40
C SER A 518 41.48 22.46 17.49
N THR A 519 40.52 23.37 17.34
CA THR A 519 40.20 24.37 18.37
C THR A 519 39.59 23.71 19.62
N VAL A 520 39.80 24.33 20.78
CA VAL A 520 39.10 24.03 22.04
C VAL A 520 38.08 25.13 22.27
N TYR A 521 36.81 24.77 22.42
CA TYR A 521 35.73 25.74 22.56
C TYR A 521 34.63 25.26 23.49
N THR A 522 33.93 26.23 24.05
CA THR A 522 32.77 25.97 24.93
C THR A 522 31.44 26.22 24.23
N GLY A 523 31.46 26.81 23.02
CA GLY A 523 30.27 27.24 22.29
C GLY A 523 29.53 28.38 22.96
N VAL A 524 30.16 29.10 23.90
CA VAL A 524 29.54 30.23 24.59
C VAL A 524 30.13 31.52 24.04
N PRO A 525 29.37 32.29 23.23
CA PRO A 525 29.79 33.61 22.77
C PRO A 525 30.25 34.52 23.91
N SER A 526 31.28 35.32 23.64
CA SER A 526 31.89 36.24 24.58
C SER A 526 32.29 37.54 23.89
N ALA A 527 32.73 38.54 24.66
CA ALA A 527 33.14 39.84 24.11
C ALA A 527 34.47 39.82 23.32
N THR A 528 35.12 38.65 23.20
CA THR A 528 36.41 38.48 22.50
C THR A 528 36.42 37.29 21.55
N ASP A 529 35.29 36.60 21.41
CA ASP A 529 35.03 35.38 20.65
C ASP A 529 33.51 35.37 20.45
N SER A 530 33.07 36.09 19.41
CA SER A 530 31.69 36.57 19.26
C SER A 530 30.73 35.47 18.79
N ASP A 531 31.23 34.42 18.16
CA ASP A 531 30.46 33.24 17.77
C ASP A 531 30.70 32.03 18.70
N GLY A 532 31.73 32.07 19.56
CA GLY A 532 32.00 31.03 20.56
C GLY A 532 32.73 29.81 20.00
N ASP A 533 33.38 29.92 18.83
CA ASP A 533 34.12 28.85 18.18
C ASP A 533 35.51 28.57 18.79
N GLY A 534 35.91 29.38 19.77
CA GLY A 534 37.17 29.28 20.51
C GLY A 534 38.33 30.03 19.88
N ILE A 535 38.09 30.78 18.81
CA ILE A 535 39.05 31.65 18.13
C ILE A 535 38.72 33.09 18.48
N ALA A 536 39.73 33.89 18.78
CA ALA A 536 39.49 35.27 19.16
C ALA A 536 39.13 36.11 17.92
N ASP A 537 38.17 37.02 18.04
CA ASP A 537 37.68 37.89 16.95
C ASP A 537 38.81 38.56 16.12
N ALA A 538 39.95 38.86 16.76
CA ALA A 538 41.09 39.51 16.12
C ALA A 538 41.88 38.62 15.13
N THR A 539 41.66 37.31 15.19
CA THR A 539 42.35 36.29 14.38
C THR A 539 41.38 35.35 13.67
N ASP A 540 40.09 35.56 13.86
CA ASP A 540 39.00 34.76 13.34
C ASP A 540 38.64 35.22 11.92
N ASN A 541 38.60 34.29 10.97
CA ASN A 541 38.21 34.58 9.58
C ASN A 541 36.68 34.60 9.35
N CYS A 542 35.88 34.26 10.36
CA CYS A 542 34.42 34.39 10.40
C CYS A 542 33.90 34.85 11.77
N VAL A 543 34.30 36.05 12.21
CA VAL A 543 33.98 36.66 13.51
C VAL A 543 32.54 36.48 14.04
N SER A 544 31.53 36.39 13.17
CA SER A 544 30.12 36.25 13.56
C SER A 544 29.47 34.91 13.17
N VAL A 545 30.24 33.97 12.60
CA VAL A 545 29.73 32.69 12.11
C VAL A 545 30.67 31.56 12.52
N PHE A 546 30.18 30.74 13.44
CA PHE A 546 30.91 29.63 14.05
C PHE A 546 31.56 28.71 13.01
N ASN A 547 32.89 28.67 13.00
CA ASN A 547 33.67 27.86 12.06
C ASN A 547 35.00 27.37 12.65
N PRO A 548 34.95 26.59 13.74
CA PRO A 548 36.15 26.17 14.45
C PRO A 548 37.05 25.30 13.55
N VAL A 549 38.34 25.21 13.92
CA VAL A 549 39.27 24.28 13.29
C VAL A 549 38.90 22.85 13.69
N ARG A 550 38.56 22.00 12.72
CA ARG A 550 38.32 20.57 12.92
C ARG A 550 39.63 19.77 12.86
N PRO A 551 39.69 18.53 13.40
CA PRO A 551 40.87 17.68 13.32
C PRO A 551 41.43 17.47 11.90
N MET A 552 40.59 17.58 10.87
CA MET A 552 40.99 17.46 9.46
C MET A 552 41.49 18.77 8.81
N ASP A 553 41.31 19.92 9.46
CA ASP A 553 41.56 21.24 8.86
C ASP A 553 43.02 21.73 9.03
N GLY A 554 43.92 20.89 9.55
CA GLY A 554 45.36 21.19 9.58
C GLY A 554 45.78 22.34 10.51
N GLY A 555 44.93 22.74 11.46
CA GLY A 555 45.24 23.79 12.44
C GLY A 555 44.84 25.22 12.02
N ILE A 556 44.10 25.38 10.91
CA ILE A 556 43.69 26.67 10.36
C ILE A 556 42.19 26.64 10.08
N GLN A 557 41.46 27.75 10.29
CA GLN A 557 40.06 27.86 9.90
C GLN A 557 39.96 27.72 8.37
N PRO A 558 39.03 26.93 7.83
CA PRO A 558 38.92 26.77 6.39
C PRO A 558 38.56 28.07 5.67
N ASP A 559 39.24 28.27 4.55
CA ASP A 559 39.22 29.39 3.62
C ASP A 559 39.77 28.80 2.30
N ALA A 560 38.88 28.21 1.51
CA ALA A 560 39.26 27.32 0.41
C ALA A 560 39.79 28.08 -0.82
N ASP A 561 39.43 29.34 -1.00
CA ASP A 561 39.93 30.20 -2.09
C ASP A 561 41.06 31.15 -1.66
N GLY A 562 41.28 31.32 -0.35
CA GLY A 562 42.40 32.04 0.23
C GLY A 562 42.22 33.56 0.24
N ASP A 563 40.98 34.04 0.23
CA ASP A 563 40.67 35.48 0.21
C ASP A 563 40.59 36.12 1.61
N THR A 564 40.84 35.34 2.66
CA THR A 564 40.81 35.69 4.09
C THR A 564 39.43 35.74 4.74
N VAL A 565 38.35 35.50 4.00
CA VAL A 565 37.01 35.24 4.53
C VAL A 565 36.86 33.71 4.67
N GLY A 566 36.43 33.23 5.83
CA GLY A 566 36.28 31.79 6.02
C GLY A 566 35.07 31.21 5.26
N ASP A 567 35.16 29.93 4.85
CA ASP A 567 34.12 29.27 4.04
C ASP A 567 32.70 29.46 4.60
N ALA A 568 32.56 29.45 5.94
CA ALA A 568 31.27 29.49 6.63
C ALA A 568 30.58 30.86 6.57
N CYS A 569 31.31 31.95 6.39
CA CYS A 569 30.80 33.31 6.25
C CYS A 569 31.03 33.90 4.85
N ASP A 570 31.80 33.22 4.00
CA ASP A 570 32.03 33.61 2.63
C ASP A 570 30.81 33.33 1.74
N ALA A 571 30.39 34.35 1.00
CA ALA A 571 29.34 34.26 -0.01
C ALA A 571 29.68 33.22 -1.08
N CYS A 572 30.96 33.11 -1.45
CA CYS A 572 31.45 32.22 -2.48
C CYS A 572 32.74 31.50 -2.11
N PRO A 573 32.64 30.44 -1.28
CA PRO A 573 33.78 29.73 -0.69
C PRO A 573 34.82 29.12 -1.65
N LEU A 574 34.63 29.23 -2.97
CA LEU A 574 35.52 28.68 -4.00
C LEU A 574 35.96 29.75 -5.03
N ASP A 575 35.60 31.02 -4.86
CA ASP A 575 35.88 32.11 -5.80
C ASP A 575 36.29 33.39 -5.07
N ALA A 576 37.59 33.57 -4.92
CA ALA A 576 38.19 34.64 -4.13
C ALA A 576 37.70 36.04 -4.52
N ASP A 577 37.41 36.87 -3.51
CA ASP A 577 36.91 38.25 -3.66
C ASP A 577 35.55 38.35 -4.40
N SER A 578 34.78 37.26 -4.46
CA SER A 578 33.49 37.20 -5.16
C SER A 578 32.30 37.26 -4.20
N ASN A 579 31.21 37.90 -4.64
CA ASN A 579 29.96 37.98 -3.89
C ASN A 579 28.79 37.27 -4.58
N MET A 580 29.08 36.55 -5.67
CA MET A 580 28.09 35.82 -6.47
C MET A 580 28.74 34.59 -7.08
N CYS A 581 28.26 33.41 -6.70
CA CYS A 581 28.93 32.20 -7.12
C CYS A 581 28.36 31.86 -8.48
N GLY A 582 29.23 31.76 -9.49
CA GLY A 582 28.83 31.71 -10.90
C GLY A 582 27.86 30.57 -11.28
N ASN A 583 27.62 29.61 -10.39
CA ASN A 583 26.76 28.44 -10.53
C ASN A 583 25.87 28.18 -9.28
N MET A 584 25.36 29.20 -8.58
CA MET A 584 24.36 28.92 -7.53
C MET A 584 23.09 28.33 -8.15
N VAL A 585 22.83 27.07 -7.84
CA VAL A 585 21.53 26.41 -8.06
C VAL A 585 20.61 26.88 -6.93
N ASP A 586 19.41 27.36 -7.22
CA ASP A 586 18.41 27.55 -6.16
C ASP A 586 17.76 26.19 -5.89
N PRO A 587 17.94 25.57 -4.72
CA PRO A 587 17.31 24.29 -4.42
C PRO A 587 15.78 24.38 -4.47
N ASN A 588 15.22 25.58 -4.31
CA ASN A 588 13.80 25.83 -4.42
C ASN A 588 13.31 26.05 -5.86
N ASP A 589 14.19 26.03 -6.87
CA ASP A 589 13.89 26.15 -8.31
C ASP A 589 14.85 25.20 -9.06
N ARG A 590 14.49 23.91 -9.05
CA ARG A 590 15.39 22.80 -9.40
C ARG A 590 15.73 22.77 -10.89
N ASP A 591 14.83 23.26 -11.73
CA ASP A 591 15.03 23.33 -13.17
C ASP A 591 15.49 24.71 -13.68
N LEU A 592 15.60 25.68 -12.76
CA LEU A 592 16.17 27.01 -12.95
C LEU A 592 15.40 27.86 -13.97
N ASP A 593 14.08 27.72 -13.98
CA ASP A 593 13.21 28.46 -14.90
C ASP A 593 12.67 29.78 -14.30
N GLY A 594 12.97 30.04 -13.02
CA GLY A 594 12.56 31.22 -12.27
C GLY A 594 11.25 31.04 -11.49
N VAL A 595 10.65 29.86 -11.49
CA VAL A 595 9.44 29.50 -10.74
C VAL A 595 9.80 28.55 -9.60
N PRO A 596 9.50 28.88 -8.33
CA PRO A 596 9.83 27.98 -7.23
C PRO A 596 9.07 26.64 -7.33
N ASN A 597 9.78 25.52 -7.13
CA ASN A 597 9.32 24.12 -7.12
C ASN A 597 7.95 23.91 -6.45
N ALA A 598 7.69 24.63 -5.36
CA ALA A 598 6.45 24.50 -4.60
C ALA A 598 5.21 25.08 -5.28
N THR A 599 5.41 26.01 -6.22
CA THR A 599 4.38 26.67 -7.04
C THR A 599 4.51 26.31 -8.52
N ASP A 600 5.57 25.61 -8.88
CA ASP A 600 5.86 25.16 -10.22
C ASP A 600 4.99 23.95 -10.58
N ASN A 601 4.30 24.03 -11.71
CA ASN A 601 3.50 22.94 -12.24
C ASN A 601 4.33 21.91 -13.03
N CYS A 602 5.63 22.16 -13.29
CA CYS A 602 6.62 21.20 -13.77
C CYS A 602 7.98 21.33 -13.05
N PRO A 603 8.11 20.98 -11.75
CA PRO A 603 9.32 21.23 -10.93
C PRO A 603 10.66 20.64 -11.40
N ASP A 604 10.65 19.84 -12.46
CA ASP A 604 11.82 19.17 -13.03
C ASP A 604 12.03 19.52 -14.52
N ILE A 605 11.13 20.33 -15.13
CA ILE A 605 11.12 20.63 -16.56
C ILE A 605 10.77 22.11 -16.77
N ALA A 606 11.82 22.90 -17.01
CA ALA A 606 11.73 24.35 -17.13
C ALA A 606 10.60 24.82 -18.05
N ASN A 607 9.64 25.54 -17.47
CA ASN A 607 8.47 26.09 -18.13
C ASN A 607 8.01 27.42 -17.48
N GLU A 608 8.84 28.48 -17.57
CA GLU A 608 8.62 29.82 -16.97
C GLU A 608 7.19 30.40 -17.15
N ASN A 609 6.48 30.01 -18.22
CA ASN A 609 5.12 30.47 -18.50
C ASN A 609 4.01 29.73 -17.74
N GLN A 610 4.33 28.63 -17.04
CA GLN A 610 3.43 27.80 -16.23
C GLN A 610 2.15 27.43 -16.99
N ALA A 611 2.28 27.10 -18.28
CA ALA A 611 1.15 26.72 -19.11
C ALA A 611 0.55 25.40 -18.61
N ASP A 612 -0.75 25.41 -18.34
CA ASP A 612 -1.56 24.29 -17.86
C ASP A 612 -2.94 24.44 -18.52
N ALA A 613 -3.15 23.72 -19.62
CA ALA A 613 -4.31 23.92 -20.48
C ALA A 613 -5.60 23.32 -19.91
N ASP A 614 -5.53 22.31 -19.04
CA ASP A 614 -6.68 21.67 -18.41
C ASP A 614 -6.92 22.04 -16.94
N ALA A 615 -6.02 22.84 -16.36
CA ALA A 615 -6.05 23.39 -15.02
C ALA A 615 -6.02 22.33 -13.90
N ASP A 616 -5.28 21.24 -14.10
CA ASP A 616 -5.12 20.17 -13.13
C ASP A 616 -3.91 20.35 -12.18
N GLY A 617 -3.09 21.37 -12.42
CA GLY A 617 -1.90 21.68 -11.64
C GLY A 617 -0.62 21.04 -12.16
N LYS A 618 -0.64 20.35 -13.30
CA LYS A 618 0.54 19.91 -14.06
C LYS A 618 0.73 20.78 -15.28
N GLY A 619 1.98 21.15 -15.56
CA GLY A 619 2.27 21.94 -16.75
C GLY A 619 2.24 21.11 -18.03
N ASP A 620 1.89 21.75 -19.14
CA ASP A 620 1.77 21.14 -20.47
C ASP A 620 3.03 20.37 -20.92
N LEU A 621 4.22 20.71 -20.37
CA LEU A 621 5.49 20.07 -20.72
C LEU A 621 5.74 18.75 -19.96
N CYS A 622 5.26 18.65 -18.72
CA CYS A 622 5.44 17.48 -17.87
C CYS A 622 4.16 16.63 -17.77
N ASP A 623 3.04 17.09 -18.34
CA ASP A 623 1.82 16.32 -18.44
C ASP A 623 1.76 15.47 -19.73
N ALA A 624 1.37 14.20 -19.56
CA ALA A 624 1.20 13.25 -20.65
C ALA A 624 -0.12 13.45 -21.42
N CYS A 625 -1.06 14.25 -20.90
CA CYS A 625 -2.33 14.56 -21.54
C CYS A 625 -2.79 16.01 -21.28
N PRO A 626 -2.06 17.02 -21.81
CA PRO A 626 -2.23 18.45 -21.45
C PRO A 626 -3.64 19.05 -21.63
N ASP A 627 -4.53 18.36 -22.33
CA ASP A 627 -5.90 18.78 -22.58
C ASP A 627 -6.94 18.05 -21.69
N ALA A 628 -6.51 17.20 -20.74
CA ALA A 628 -7.38 16.32 -19.96
C ALA A 628 -6.88 15.99 -18.53
N ALA A 629 -7.45 16.70 -17.56
CA ALA A 629 -7.01 16.69 -16.16
C ALA A 629 -6.71 15.31 -15.55
N ASN A 630 -5.50 15.18 -15.01
CA ASN A 630 -4.93 14.04 -14.30
C ASN A 630 -4.02 14.51 -13.14
N PRO A 631 -4.57 15.18 -12.12
CA PRO A 631 -3.79 15.86 -11.08
C PRO A 631 -2.86 14.91 -10.30
N GLY A 632 -1.74 15.46 -9.81
CA GLY A 632 -0.78 14.73 -8.96
C GLY A 632 -0.06 13.58 -9.70
N ALA A 633 -0.18 12.34 -9.22
CA ALA A 633 0.41 11.19 -9.92
C ALA A 633 -0.61 10.41 -10.77
N ALA A 634 -1.82 10.95 -10.98
CA ALA A 634 -2.85 10.25 -11.74
C ALA A 634 -2.39 10.06 -13.20
N GLY A 635 -2.71 8.89 -13.75
CA GLY A 635 -2.55 8.61 -15.17
C GLY A 635 -3.60 9.34 -15.99
N CYS A 636 -3.34 9.47 -17.28
CA CYS A 636 -4.28 10.12 -18.19
C CYS A 636 -5.65 9.44 -18.18
N PRO A 637 -6.76 10.20 -18.23
CA PRO A 637 -8.09 9.62 -18.32
C PRO A 637 -8.18 8.72 -19.55
N ALA A 638 -8.52 7.46 -19.35
CA ALA A 638 -8.71 6.50 -20.42
C ALA A 638 -10.06 5.79 -20.29
N SER A 639 -10.74 5.65 -21.42
CA SER A 639 -11.94 4.82 -21.48
C SER A 639 -11.54 3.34 -21.53
N ILE A 640 -12.40 2.45 -21.00
CA ILE A 640 -12.21 1.01 -21.19
C ILE A 640 -12.13 0.68 -22.69
N TYR A 641 -12.95 1.33 -23.53
CA TYR A 641 -12.94 1.16 -24.98
C TYR A 641 -11.56 1.46 -25.60
N SER A 642 -10.92 2.57 -25.25
CA SER A 642 -9.62 2.98 -25.81
C SER A 642 -8.49 2.02 -25.41
N ILE A 643 -8.57 1.45 -24.21
CA ILE A 643 -7.65 0.41 -23.76
C ILE A 643 -7.89 -0.86 -24.58
N LYS A 644 -9.12 -1.36 -24.58
CA LYS A 644 -9.48 -2.65 -25.18
C LYS A 644 -9.35 -2.69 -26.70
N ASN A 645 -9.54 -1.56 -27.39
CA ASN A 645 -9.35 -1.45 -28.84
C ASN A 645 -7.89 -1.14 -29.23
N GLY A 646 -6.98 -0.99 -28.26
CA GLY A 646 -5.55 -0.77 -28.46
C GLY A 646 -5.14 0.67 -28.80
N THR A 647 -6.05 1.65 -28.73
CA THR A 647 -5.70 3.07 -28.87
C THR A 647 -4.79 3.53 -27.73
N THR A 648 -5.03 3.00 -26.53
CA THR A 648 -4.15 3.18 -25.37
C THR A 648 -3.23 1.97 -25.25
N PRO A 649 -1.93 2.09 -25.57
CA PRO A 649 -1.03 0.94 -25.66
C PRO A 649 -0.62 0.39 -24.27
N PRO A 650 -0.22 -0.89 -24.18
CA PRO A 650 0.40 -1.44 -22.97
C PRO A 650 1.62 -0.62 -22.51
N GLY A 651 1.77 -0.47 -21.19
CA GLY A 651 2.78 0.39 -20.56
C GLY A 651 2.29 1.80 -20.22
N THR A 652 1.11 2.20 -20.70
CA THR A 652 0.52 3.51 -20.39
C THR A 652 -0.10 3.51 -19.00
N VAL A 653 0.21 4.51 -18.18
CA VAL A 653 -0.47 4.76 -16.89
C VAL A 653 -1.76 5.53 -17.16
N VAL A 654 -2.88 5.04 -16.64
CA VAL A 654 -4.21 5.58 -16.93
C VAL A 654 -5.08 5.65 -15.68
N ARG A 655 -6.07 6.55 -15.73
CA ARG A 655 -7.21 6.57 -14.83
C ARG A 655 -8.47 6.09 -15.55
N VAL A 656 -9.09 5.04 -15.05
CA VAL A 656 -10.43 4.57 -15.48
C VAL A 656 -11.44 4.97 -14.43
N SER A 657 -12.34 5.88 -14.77
CA SER A 657 -13.30 6.45 -13.81
C SER A 657 -14.70 5.85 -13.93
N ASN A 658 -15.40 5.83 -12.80
CA ASN A 658 -16.80 5.51 -12.63
C ASN A 658 -17.20 4.12 -13.16
N ALA A 659 -16.31 3.14 -13.04
CA ALA A 659 -16.54 1.79 -13.55
C ALA A 659 -17.29 0.92 -12.54
N LEU A 660 -18.29 0.16 -13.00
CA LEU A 660 -19.09 -0.71 -12.14
C LEU A 660 -18.39 -2.06 -11.95
N VAL A 661 -18.14 -2.44 -10.70
CA VAL A 661 -17.61 -3.77 -10.35
C VAL A 661 -18.66 -4.85 -10.65
N THR A 662 -18.36 -5.73 -11.60
CA THR A 662 -19.27 -6.80 -12.05
C THR A 662 -18.94 -8.17 -11.48
N GLY A 663 -17.71 -8.39 -11.02
CA GLY A 663 -17.23 -9.62 -10.39
C GLY A 663 -15.95 -9.39 -9.60
N LYS A 664 -15.71 -10.17 -8.54
CA LYS A 664 -14.53 -10.06 -7.68
C LYS A 664 -13.87 -11.42 -7.52
N ALA A 665 -12.57 -11.49 -7.82
CA ALA A 665 -11.71 -12.65 -7.63
C ALA A 665 -10.78 -12.43 -6.43
N THR A 666 -9.94 -13.43 -6.13
CA THR A 666 -8.93 -13.34 -5.06
C THR A 666 -7.72 -12.47 -5.42
N ASN A 667 -7.43 -12.33 -6.72
CA ASN A 667 -6.27 -11.60 -7.24
C ASN A 667 -6.64 -10.34 -8.03
N GLY A 668 -7.92 -9.94 -8.03
CA GLY A 668 -8.41 -8.83 -8.83
C GLY A 668 -9.93 -8.78 -8.91
N PHE A 669 -10.46 -7.94 -9.78
CA PHE A 669 -11.89 -7.79 -10.00
C PHE A 669 -12.18 -7.32 -11.43
N PHE A 670 -13.39 -7.56 -11.91
CA PHE A 670 -13.87 -7.10 -13.21
C PHE A 670 -14.70 -5.84 -13.04
N VAL A 671 -14.51 -4.90 -13.95
CA VAL A 671 -15.34 -3.70 -14.06
C VAL A 671 -15.92 -3.54 -15.45
N GLN A 672 -17.06 -2.85 -15.55
CA GLN A 672 -17.74 -2.58 -16.80
C GLN A 672 -18.35 -1.17 -16.79
N ILE A 673 -18.30 -0.48 -17.93
CA ILE A 673 -19.12 0.71 -18.20
C ILE A 673 -20.47 0.25 -18.77
N VAL A 674 -21.57 0.81 -18.28
CA VAL A 674 -22.93 0.32 -18.56
C VAL A 674 -23.82 1.39 -19.20
N PRO A 675 -24.93 1.02 -19.87
CA PRO A 675 -25.84 1.99 -20.48
C PRO A 675 -26.33 3.05 -19.48
N GLY A 676 -26.13 4.33 -19.83
CA GLY A 676 -26.45 5.47 -18.98
C GLY A 676 -25.22 6.16 -18.38
N ASP A 677 -24.07 5.48 -18.38
CA ASP A 677 -22.81 6.09 -17.96
C ASP A 677 -22.29 7.08 -19.00
N THR A 678 -21.63 8.13 -18.53
CA THR A 678 -20.86 9.04 -19.39
C THR A 678 -19.78 8.23 -20.13
N GLY A 679 -19.73 8.35 -21.45
CA GLY A 679 -18.75 7.63 -22.28
C GLY A 679 -19.13 6.20 -22.66
N PHE A 680 -20.29 5.69 -22.25
CA PHE A 680 -20.81 4.42 -22.76
C PHE A 680 -21.12 4.54 -24.27
N VAL A 681 -20.58 3.62 -25.08
CA VAL A 681 -20.81 3.59 -26.53
C VAL A 681 -21.63 2.35 -26.91
N THR A 682 -21.08 1.17 -26.69
CA THR A 682 -21.74 -0.13 -26.89
C THR A 682 -21.33 -1.11 -25.79
N ALA A 683 -21.93 -2.30 -25.76
CA ALA A 683 -21.45 -3.34 -24.85
C ALA A 683 -20.08 -3.90 -25.25
N ASP A 684 -19.72 -3.81 -26.52
CA ASP A 684 -18.45 -4.28 -27.07
C ASP A 684 -17.31 -3.43 -26.49
N PHE A 685 -16.30 -4.06 -25.91
CA PHE A 685 -15.16 -3.44 -25.25
C PHE A 685 -15.53 -2.59 -24.03
N SER A 686 -16.68 -2.86 -23.40
CA SER A 686 -17.14 -2.11 -22.22
C SER A 686 -16.58 -2.64 -20.89
N GLY A 687 -15.90 -3.78 -20.89
CA GLY A 687 -15.38 -4.43 -19.68
C GLY A 687 -13.87 -4.64 -19.69
N ILE A 688 -13.28 -4.70 -18.49
CA ILE A 688 -11.85 -4.99 -18.29
C ILE A 688 -11.60 -5.66 -16.94
N PHE A 689 -10.55 -6.46 -16.86
CA PHE A 689 -10.04 -7.01 -15.61
C PHE A 689 -9.03 -6.07 -14.96
N VAL A 690 -9.09 -5.96 -13.64
CA VAL A 690 -8.19 -5.18 -12.79
C VAL A 690 -7.43 -6.16 -11.89
N PHE A 691 -6.14 -6.35 -12.15
CA PHE A 691 -5.27 -7.24 -11.39
C PHE A 691 -4.62 -6.50 -10.22
N THR A 692 -4.73 -7.06 -9.01
CA THR A 692 -4.24 -6.42 -7.78
C THR A 692 -3.20 -7.26 -7.03
N ASN A 693 -2.68 -8.33 -7.64
CA ASN A 693 -1.71 -9.25 -7.04
C ASN A 693 -2.07 -9.72 -5.62
N THR A 694 -3.35 -9.96 -5.35
CA THR A 694 -3.89 -10.37 -4.03
C THR A 694 -3.74 -9.34 -2.91
N ASN A 695 -3.53 -8.05 -3.22
CA ASN A 695 -3.47 -6.99 -2.21
C ASN A 695 -4.74 -7.00 -1.32
N PRO A 696 -4.65 -7.43 -0.05
CA PRO A 696 -5.81 -7.67 0.79
C PRO A 696 -6.49 -6.38 1.25
N VAL A 697 -5.74 -5.27 1.33
CA VAL A 697 -6.25 -3.95 1.72
C VAL A 697 -7.15 -3.40 0.61
N LEU A 698 -6.64 -3.37 -0.63
CA LEU A 698 -7.42 -2.92 -1.78
C LEU A 698 -8.66 -3.81 -2.00
N LEU A 699 -8.52 -5.12 -1.87
CA LEU A 699 -9.65 -6.03 -2.10
C LEU A 699 -10.68 -6.01 -0.98
N ALA A 700 -10.37 -5.58 0.25
CA ALA A 700 -11.32 -5.58 1.36
C ALA A 700 -12.52 -4.65 1.13
N THR A 701 -12.30 -3.51 0.46
CA THR A 701 -13.32 -2.48 0.22
C THR A 701 -14.11 -2.69 -1.07
N ILE A 702 -13.65 -3.58 -1.94
CA ILE A 702 -14.25 -3.86 -3.26
C ILE A 702 -15.36 -4.92 -3.15
N ALA A 703 -16.51 -4.65 -3.76
CA ALA A 703 -17.62 -5.58 -3.87
C ALA A 703 -18.38 -5.39 -5.19
N PRO A 704 -18.95 -6.46 -5.80
CA PRO A 704 -19.84 -6.33 -6.94
C PRO A 704 -20.99 -5.35 -6.66
N GLY A 705 -21.32 -4.51 -7.64
CA GLY A 705 -22.32 -3.44 -7.51
C GLY A 705 -21.75 -2.11 -7.01
N LYS A 706 -20.47 -2.02 -6.65
CA LYS A 706 -19.81 -0.75 -6.33
C LYS A 706 -19.24 -0.09 -7.57
N ARG A 707 -19.21 1.24 -7.57
CA ARG A 707 -18.54 2.07 -8.57
C ARG A 707 -17.14 2.41 -8.08
N VAL A 708 -16.17 2.37 -8.99
CA VAL A 708 -14.77 2.64 -8.66
C VAL A 708 -14.08 3.54 -9.68
N ASP A 709 -13.15 4.35 -9.20
CA ASP A 709 -12.11 4.99 -10.01
C ASP A 709 -10.81 4.23 -9.79
N ILE A 710 -10.08 3.93 -10.85
CA ILE A 710 -8.91 3.05 -10.82
C ILE A 710 -7.74 3.74 -11.51
N ASP A 711 -6.63 3.87 -10.80
CA ASP A 711 -5.34 4.22 -11.39
C ASP A 711 -4.48 2.98 -11.55
N GLY A 712 -3.99 2.77 -12.76
CA GLY A 712 -3.17 1.61 -13.06
C GLY A 712 -2.48 1.70 -14.41
N THR A 713 -1.62 0.73 -14.67
CA THR A 713 -0.89 0.60 -15.93
C THR A 713 -1.59 -0.40 -16.83
N VAL A 714 -1.80 -0.04 -18.10
CA VAL A 714 -2.32 -0.96 -19.10
C VAL A 714 -1.32 -2.08 -19.33
N LYS A 715 -1.74 -3.34 -19.20
CA LYS A 715 -0.88 -4.50 -19.42
C LYS A 715 -1.55 -5.47 -20.39
N ASN A 716 -0.72 -6.11 -21.22
CA ASN A 716 -1.12 -7.29 -21.96
C ASN A 716 -0.57 -8.54 -21.25
N PHE A 717 -1.44 -9.26 -20.55
CA PHE A 717 -1.09 -10.48 -19.87
C PHE A 717 -1.61 -11.69 -20.64
N SER A 718 -0.73 -12.41 -21.33
CA SER A 718 -1.07 -13.64 -22.07
C SER A 718 -2.25 -13.48 -23.05
N GLY A 719 -2.35 -12.31 -23.71
CA GLY A 719 -3.41 -11.98 -24.66
C GLY A 719 -4.63 -11.29 -24.06
N GLN A 720 -4.63 -11.02 -22.74
CA GLN A 720 -5.64 -10.23 -22.05
C GLN A 720 -5.12 -8.80 -21.86
N LEU A 721 -5.85 -7.81 -22.38
CA LEU A 721 -5.65 -6.42 -21.96
C LEU A 721 -6.37 -6.21 -20.63
N GLU A 722 -5.59 -5.88 -19.61
CA GLU A 722 -6.00 -5.66 -18.22
C GLU A 722 -5.33 -4.40 -17.65
N LEU A 723 -5.79 -3.96 -16.48
CA LEU A 723 -5.05 -3.01 -15.65
C LEU A 723 -4.21 -3.79 -14.61
N ASP A 724 -2.95 -3.41 -14.46
CA ASP A 724 -1.99 -3.93 -13.48
C ASP A 724 -1.28 -2.73 -12.81
N THR A 725 -0.39 -2.98 -11.84
CA THR A 725 0.36 -1.96 -11.10
C THR A 725 -0.59 -0.88 -10.58
N ILE A 726 -1.62 -1.35 -9.89
CA ILE A 726 -2.71 -0.51 -9.40
C ILE A 726 -2.16 0.36 -8.28
N THR A 727 -2.09 1.67 -8.54
CA THR A 727 -1.59 2.66 -7.58
C THR A 727 -2.72 3.14 -6.66
N GLN A 728 -3.95 3.19 -7.17
CA GLN A 728 -5.11 3.64 -6.39
C GLN A 728 -6.41 3.00 -6.88
N VAL A 729 -7.31 2.69 -5.94
CA VAL A 729 -8.72 2.37 -6.24
C VAL A 729 -9.61 3.16 -5.28
N ILE A 730 -10.40 4.08 -5.82
CA ILE A 730 -11.35 4.88 -5.05
C ILE A 730 -12.72 4.23 -5.17
N VAL A 731 -13.31 3.80 -4.05
CA VAL A 731 -14.63 3.17 -4.03
C VAL A 731 -15.69 4.22 -3.74
N ASN A 732 -16.60 4.45 -4.67
CA ASN A 732 -17.67 5.41 -4.47
C ASN A 732 -18.58 4.98 -3.30
N PRO A 733 -18.87 5.87 -2.34
CA PRO A 733 -19.63 5.53 -1.13
C PRO A 733 -21.12 5.22 -1.38
N ALA A 734 -21.64 5.45 -2.59
CA ALA A 734 -23.02 5.19 -2.95
C ALA A 734 -23.47 3.73 -2.68
N ALA A 735 -24.79 3.55 -2.53
CA ALA A 735 -25.38 2.23 -2.35
C ALA A 735 -25.05 1.31 -3.54
N ALA A 736 -24.90 0.01 -3.27
CA ALA A 736 -24.59 -0.95 -4.31
C ALA A 736 -25.72 -1.00 -5.35
N GLU A 737 -25.35 -0.91 -6.63
CA GLU A 737 -26.25 -1.00 -7.76
C GLU A 737 -26.34 -2.43 -8.31
N ALA A 738 -27.40 -2.69 -9.08
CA ALA A 738 -27.60 -3.99 -9.69
C ALA A 738 -26.56 -4.24 -10.80
N ALA A 739 -26.19 -5.50 -10.99
CA ALA A 739 -25.34 -5.88 -12.13
C ALA A 739 -26.00 -5.49 -13.46
N PRO A 740 -25.20 -5.18 -14.50
CA PRO A 740 -25.75 -4.88 -15.82
C PRO A 740 -26.58 -6.04 -16.36
N THR A 741 -27.52 -5.72 -17.25
CA THR A 741 -28.26 -6.77 -17.97
C THR A 741 -27.25 -7.56 -18.83
N PRO A 742 -27.14 -8.90 -18.66
CA PRO A 742 -26.20 -9.68 -19.45
C PRO A 742 -26.48 -9.61 -20.95
N ILE A 743 -25.42 -9.54 -21.76
CA ILE A 743 -25.53 -9.54 -23.22
C ILE A 743 -25.82 -10.96 -23.72
N ALA A 744 -26.97 -11.16 -24.35
CA ALA A 744 -27.35 -12.44 -24.94
C ALA A 744 -26.52 -12.71 -26.20
N THR A 745 -25.82 -13.84 -26.25
CA THR A 745 -24.93 -14.22 -27.37
C THR A 745 -24.90 -15.74 -27.58
N THR A 746 -24.11 -16.23 -28.52
CA THR A 746 -23.96 -17.67 -28.82
C THR A 746 -22.57 -18.18 -28.51
N TYR A 747 -22.45 -19.50 -28.28
CA TYR A 747 -21.16 -20.17 -28.10
C TYR A 747 -20.22 -19.96 -29.30
N ALA A 748 -20.76 -19.94 -30.53
CA ALA A 748 -19.99 -19.72 -31.75
C ALA A 748 -19.33 -18.33 -31.79
N ASP A 749 -20.01 -17.34 -31.21
CA ASP A 749 -19.57 -15.94 -31.25
C ASP A 749 -18.45 -15.68 -30.24
N VAL A 750 -18.52 -16.29 -29.05
CA VAL A 750 -17.61 -15.98 -27.93
C VAL A 750 -16.52 -17.02 -27.68
N ARG A 751 -16.59 -18.21 -28.29
CA ARG A 751 -15.51 -19.20 -28.22
C ARG A 751 -14.19 -18.62 -28.72
N THR A 752 -13.07 -19.27 -28.40
CA THR A 752 -11.76 -18.86 -28.92
C THR A 752 -11.81 -18.72 -30.45
N ALA A 753 -11.36 -17.56 -30.94
CA ALA A 753 -11.42 -17.12 -32.34
C ALA A 753 -12.85 -16.95 -32.93
N GLY A 754 -13.87 -16.85 -32.09
CA GLY A 754 -15.19 -16.38 -32.46
C GLY A 754 -15.20 -14.86 -32.70
N PRO A 755 -16.16 -14.34 -33.50
CA PRO A 755 -16.21 -12.94 -33.90
C PRO A 755 -16.36 -11.95 -32.72
N LEU A 756 -16.97 -12.36 -31.61
CA LEU A 756 -17.22 -11.52 -30.43
C LEU A 756 -16.30 -11.87 -29.25
N ALA A 757 -15.31 -12.74 -29.44
CA ALA A 757 -14.44 -13.21 -28.36
C ALA A 757 -13.61 -12.08 -27.72
N ASP A 758 -13.12 -11.14 -28.54
CA ASP A 758 -12.37 -9.97 -28.07
C ASP A 758 -13.30 -8.81 -27.70
N GLU A 759 -14.38 -8.64 -28.47
CA GLU A 759 -15.37 -7.58 -28.27
C GLU A 759 -16.11 -7.73 -26.93
N LEU A 760 -16.42 -8.94 -26.48
CA LEU A 760 -17.13 -9.15 -25.21
C LEU A 760 -16.21 -9.54 -24.05
N GLU A 761 -14.89 -9.48 -24.21
CA GLU A 761 -13.96 -9.77 -23.12
C GLU A 761 -14.12 -8.74 -21.97
N GLY A 762 -14.21 -9.23 -20.74
CA GLY A 762 -14.53 -8.45 -19.54
C GLY A 762 -16.02 -8.12 -19.37
N VAL A 763 -16.88 -8.50 -20.32
CA VAL A 763 -18.31 -8.14 -20.34
C VAL A 763 -19.17 -9.27 -19.76
N LEU A 764 -20.21 -8.90 -19.02
CA LEU A 764 -21.21 -9.85 -18.53
C LEU A 764 -22.12 -10.35 -19.68
N ILE A 765 -22.07 -11.65 -19.98
CA ILE A 765 -22.81 -12.27 -21.07
C ILE A 765 -23.76 -13.37 -20.57
N SER A 766 -24.73 -13.73 -21.41
CA SER A 766 -25.60 -14.89 -21.20
C SER A 766 -25.66 -15.75 -22.46
N LEU A 767 -25.39 -17.04 -22.27
CA LEU A 767 -25.39 -18.06 -23.30
C LEU A 767 -26.64 -18.95 -23.16
N PRO A 768 -27.19 -19.46 -24.28
CA PRO A 768 -28.30 -20.41 -24.26
C PRO A 768 -27.92 -21.72 -23.56
N GLY A 769 -28.90 -22.62 -23.38
CA GLY A 769 -28.72 -23.86 -22.61
C GLY A 769 -27.55 -24.73 -23.08
N ALA A 770 -26.93 -25.42 -22.14
CA ALA A 770 -25.67 -26.13 -22.32
C ALA A 770 -25.68 -27.50 -21.66
N THR A 771 -24.82 -28.41 -22.12
CA THR A 771 -24.56 -29.67 -21.42
C THR A 771 -23.08 -29.77 -21.07
N VAL A 772 -22.75 -30.21 -19.87
CA VAL A 772 -21.35 -30.43 -19.46
C VAL A 772 -20.77 -31.59 -20.27
N LYS A 773 -19.68 -31.35 -20.99
CA LYS A 773 -18.96 -32.36 -21.78
C LYS A 773 -18.00 -33.18 -20.92
N SER A 774 -17.19 -32.46 -20.16
CA SER A 774 -16.07 -32.97 -19.37
C SER A 774 -15.78 -31.99 -18.25
N ASN A 775 -15.26 -32.51 -17.14
CA ASN A 775 -14.75 -31.70 -16.04
C ASN A 775 -13.23 -31.89 -15.89
N ASN A 776 -12.58 -30.88 -15.35
CA ASN A 776 -11.17 -30.89 -15.02
C ASN A 776 -11.01 -30.55 -13.53
N THR A 777 -11.12 -31.57 -12.69
CA THR A 777 -11.19 -31.40 -11.23
C THR A 777 -9.93 -30.79 -10.60
N ALA A 778 -8.80 -30.80 -11.30
CA ALA A 778 -7.56 -30.18 -10.82
C ALA A 778 -7.61 -28.65 -10.82
N PHE A 779 -8.48 -28.06 -11.65
CA PHE A 779 -8.55 -26.61 -11.88
C PHE A 779 -9.97 -26.05 -11.72
N GLY A 780 -10.92 -26.82 -11.18
CA GLY A 780 -12.31 -26.36 -11.04
C GLY A 780 -13.08 -26.17 -12.37
N GLU A 781 -12.42 -26.33 -13.51
CA GLU A 781 -12.98 -26.05 -14.84
C GLU A 781 -13.91 -27.16 -15.35
N TYR A 782 -14.84 -26.77 -16.23
CA TYR A 782 -15.66 -27.72 -17.00
C TYR A 782 -15.99 -27.18 -18.39
N THR A 783 -15.99 -28.08 -19.37
CA THR A 783 -16.29 -27.73 -20.76
C THR A 783 -17.79 -27.84 -21.02
N LEU A 784 -18.37 -26.78 -21.57
CA LEU A 784 -19.76 -26.72 -22.00
C LEU A 784 -19.84 -27.14 -23.47
N ASN A 785 -20.72 -28.10 -23.76
CA ASN A 785 -20.90 -28.73 -25.06
C ASN A 785 -22.08 -28.07 -25.81
N ASP A 786 -21.77 -27.30 -26.84
CA ASP A 786 -22.69 -26.96 -27.94
C ASP A 786 -22.00 -27.28 -29.27
N PRO A 787 -21.90 -28.55 -29.69
CA PRO A 787 -21.07 -28.95 -30.83
C PRO A 787 -21.40 -28.13 -32.09
N PRO A 788 -20.41 -27.52 -32.79
CA PRO A 788 -18.95 -27.67 -32.61
C PRO A 788 -18.28 -26.60 -31.71
N ASN A 789 -19.03 -25.80 -30.97
CA ASN A 789 -18.59 -24.58 -30.28
C ASN A 789 -18.43 -24.78 -28.76
N ASP A 790 -17.43 -25.56 -28.34
CA ASP A 790 -17.16 -25.73 -26.92
C ASP A 790 -16.61 -24.44 -26.27
N LEU A 791 -17.01 -24.18 -25.02
CA LEU A 791 -16.48 -23.09 -24.18
C LEU A 791 -16.15 -23.63 -22.78
N ILE A 792 -15.05 -23.15 -22.19
CA ILE A 792 -14.66 -23.52 -20.83
C ILE A 792 -15.36 -22.58 -19.85
N ALA A 793 -16.04 -23.15 -18.86
CA ALA A 793 -16.41 -22.42 -17.66
C ALA A 793 -15.28 -22.57 -16.64
N ASP A 794 -14.76 -21.44 -16.17
CA ASP A 794 -13.61 -21.34 -15.28
C ASP A 794 -14.05 -20.99 -13.85
N ASP A 795 -13.12 -21.07 -12.93
CA ASP A 795 -13.34 -21.13 -11.48
C ASP A 795 -12.91 -19.84 -10.76
N LEU A 796 -12.52 -18.80 -11.51
CA LEU A 796 -11.95 -17.56 -10.99
C LEU A 796 -12.92 -16.80 -10.08
N LEU A 797 -14.21 -16.77 -10.44
CA LEU A 797 -15.26 -16.06 -9.70
C LEU A 797 -16.15 -17.00 -8.88
N PHE A 798 -16.42 -18.22 -9.38
CA PHE A 798 -17.29 -19.17 -8.70
C PHE A 798 -16.99 -20.61 -9.08
N VAL A 799 -16.76 -21.45 -8.06
CA VAL A 799 -16.59 -22.90 -8.23
C VAL A 799 -17.83 -23.61 -7.67
N PRO A 800 -18.64 -24.29 -8.52
CA PRO A 800 -19.75 -25.11 -8.02
C PRO A 800 -19.23 -26.26 -7.15
N SER A 801 -19.87 -26.51 -6.01
CA SER A 801 -19.54 -27.62 -5.12
C SER A 801 -20.79 -28.48 -4.86
N PRO A 802 -20.83 -29.75 -5.33
CA PRO A 802 -19.81 -30.43 -6.15
C PRO A 802 -19.73 -29.87 -7.59
N LEU A 803 -18.61 -30.12 -8.28
CA LEU A 803 -18.44 -29.75 -9.68
C LEU A 803 -19.49 -30.41 -10.58
N PRO A 804 -19.93 -29.74 -11.67
CA PRO A 804 -20.90 -30.31 -12.59
C PRO A 804 -20.40 -31.61 -13.24
N THR A 805 -21.29 -32.60 -13.36
CA THR A 805 -20.94 -33.90 -13.95
C THR A 805 -21.16 -33.94 -15.46
N PRO A 806 -20.36 -34.67 -16.25
CA PRO A 806 -20.62 -34.88 -17.68
C PRO A 806 -22.07 -35.34 -17.94
N GLY A 807 -22.75 -34.68 -18.87
CA GLY A 807 -24.17 -34.89 -19.19
C GLY A 807 -25.16 -34.02 -18.38
N GLN A 808 -24.69 -33.26 -17.38
CA GLN A 808 -25.52 -32.29 -16.68
C GLN A 808 -25.91 -31.14 -17.60
N ALA A 809 -27.20 -30.81 -17.66
CA ALA A 809 -27.70 -29.71 -18.48
C ALA A 809 -27.97 -28.45 -17.66
N PHE A 810 -27.74 -27.29 -18.27
CA PHE A 810 -28.10 -25.96 -17.78
C PHE A 810 -29.08 -25.29 -18.74
N ALA A 811 -30.05 -24.54 -18.21
CA ALA A 811 -31.04 -23.83 -19.02
C ALA A 811 -30.42 -22.63 -19.75
N SER A 812 -29.41 -22.02 -19.15
CA SER A 812 -28.55 -20.96 -19.68
C SER A 812 -27.26 -20.95 -18.87
N VAL A 813 -26.23 -20.28 -19.38
CA VAL A 813 -24.99 -20.02 -18.62
C VAL A 813 -24.73 -18.52 -18.67
N THR A 814 -24.71 -17.86 -17.52
CA THR A 814 -24.38 -16.45 -17.39
C THR A 814 -23.00 -16.31 -16.76
N GLY A 815 -22.26 -15.27 -17.11
CA GLY A 815 -20.93 -15.05 -16.55
C GLY A 815 -20.17 -13.97 -17.30
N ILE A 816 -19.03 -13.59 -16.76
CA ILE A 816 -18.14 -12.63 -17.41
C ILE A 816 -17.30 -13.39 -18.42
N LEU A 817 -17.26 -12.95 -19.68
CA LEU A 817 -16.36 -13.55 -20.66
C LEU A 817 -14.93 -13.10 -20.34
N ASN A 818 -14.02 -14.04 -20.16
CA ASN A 818 -12.64 -13.80 -19.77
C ASN A 818 -11.72 -14.42 -20.83
N ARG A 819 -10.57 -13.80 -21.08
CA ARG A 819 -9.52 -14.38 -21.92
C ARG A 819 -8.31 -14.71 -21.10
N ARG A 820 -8.00 -16.00 -20.93
CA ARG A 820 -6.78 -16.45 -20.24
C ARG A 820 -6.06 -17.50 -21.05
N GLN A 821 -4.73 -17.44 -21.05
CA GLN A 821 -3.87 -18.37 -21.80
C GLN A 821 -4.26 -18.45 -23.29
N ASN A 822 -4.65 -17.32 -23.90
CA ASN A 822 -5.17 -17.23 -25.26
C ASN A 822 -6.44 -18.06 -25.54
N GLN A 823 -7.24 -18.37 -24.52
CA GLN A 823 -8.53 -19.05 -24.66
C GLN A 823 -9.67 -18.21 -24.07
N SER A 824 -10.80 -18.19 -24.77
CA SER A 824 -12.04 -17.62 -24.22
C SER A 824 -12.63 -18.58 -23.19
N LYS A 825 -12.99 -18.03 -22.04
CA LYS A 825 -13.62 -18.73 -20.93
C LYS A 825 -14.78 -17.91 -20.40
N ILE A 826 -15.76 -18.54 -19.79
CA ILE A 826 -16.86 -17.86 -19.08
C ILE A 826 -16.68 -18.04 -17.58
N GLU A 827 -16.86 -16.96 -16.83
CA GLU A 827 -16.71 -16.90 -15.37
C GLU A 827 -18.09 -16.71 -14.73
N PRO A 828 -18.80 -17.78 -14.33
CA PRO A 828 -20.00 -17.67 -13.52
C PRO A 828 -19.66 -16.94 -12.21
N ARG A 829 -20.57 -16.11 -11.69
CA ARG A 829 -20.34 -15.36 -10.44
C ARG A 829 -21.00 -16.01 -9.24
N SER A 830 -21.97 -16.89 -9.49
CA SER A 830 -22.70 -17.62 -8.45
C SER A 830 -23.45 -18.82 -9.02
N ALA A 831 -24.05 -19.63 -8.15
CA ALA A 831 -24.96 -20.71 -8.55
C ALA A 831 -26.17 -20.23 -9.37
N ALA A 832 -26.60 -18.96 -9.19
CA ALA A 832 -27.72 -18.40 -9.95
C ALA A 832 -27.41 -18.20 -11.44
N ASP A 833 -26.12 -18.08 -11.78
CA ASP A 833 -25.66 -17.96 -13.16
C ASP A 833 -25.66 -19.30 -13.92
N LEU A 834 -25.91 -20.42 -13.22
CA LEU A 834 -25.97 -21.79 -13.74
C LEU A 834 -27.32 -22.48 -13.46
N PRO A 835 -28.45 -21.91 -13.94
CA PRO A 835 -29.77 -22.48 -13.70
C PRO A 835 -29.86 -23.91 -14.27
N PRO A 836 -30.38 -24.90 -13.50
CA PRO A 836 -30.52 -26.28 -13.97
C PRO A 836 -31.36 -26.38 -15.25
N GLY A 837 -30.90 -27.19 -16.21
CA GLY A 837 -31.63 -27.50 -17.44
C GLY A 837 -32.76 -28.51 -17.22
N ALA A 838 -33.58 -28.73 -18.24
CA ALA A 838 -34.64 -29.74 -18.20
C ALA A 838 -34.06 -31.15 -17.97
N PRO A 839 -34.69 -32.00 -17.13
CA PRO A 839 -34.20 -33.35 -16.86
C PRO A 839 -34.30 -34.25 -18.10
N GLY A 840 -33.29 -35.10 -18.31
CA GLY A 840 -33.29 -36.22 -19.26
C GLY A 840 -33.48 -37.57 -18.55
N ILE A 841 -33.53 -38.68 -19.30
CA ILE A 841 -33.57 -40.04 -18.72
C ILE A 841 -32.13 -40.50 -18.48
N LYS A 842 -31.77 -40.68 -17.21
CA LYS A 842 -30.47 -41.21 -16.77
C LYS A 842 -30.39 -42.72 -16.93
N ALA A 843 -31.43 -43.44 -16.50
CA ALA A 843 -31.47 -44.90 -16.57
C ALA A 843 -32.93 -45.40 -16.68
N PHE A 844 -33.08 -46.56 -17.31
CA PHE A 844 -34.34 -47.30 -17.33
C PHE A 844 -34.04 -48.77 -17.12
N GLY A 845 -34.42 -49.32 -15.96
CA GLY A 845 -33.98 -50.65 -15.60
C GLY A 845 -34.68 -51.29 -14.42
N PRO A 846 -34.34 -52.56 -14.11
CA PRO A 846 -33.25 -53.34 -14.71
C PRO A 846 -33.53 -53.76 -16.16
N ALA A 847 -32.47 -54.08 -16.92
CA ALA A 847 -32.55 -54.38 -18.36
C ALA A 847 -33.50 -55.55 -18.71
N LEU A 848 -33.63 -56.53 -17.81
CA LEU A 848 -34.64 -57.57 -17.84
C LEU A 848 -35.29 -57.67 -16.46
N THR A 849 -36.61 -57.67 -16.42
CA THR A 849 -37.40 -57.93 -15.21
C THR A 849 -38.60 -58.82 -15.53
N PHE A 850 -39.30 -59.28 -14.51
CA PHE A 850 -40.38 -60.25 -14.65
C PHE A 850 -41.68 -59.74 -14.04
N LYS A 851 -42.82 -60.19 -14.56
CA LYS A 851 -44.14 -59.88 -14.00
C LYS A 851 -45.02 -61.12 -13.94
N ARG A 852 -45.50 -61.52 -12.77
CA ARG A 852 -46.39 -62.69 -12.62
C ARG A 852 -47.86 -62.31 -12.81
N GLN A 853 -48.61 -63.14 -13.53
CA GLN A 853 -50.07 -63.09 -13.60
C GLN A 853 -50.67 -64.17 -12.67
N PRO A 854 -51.72 -63.88 -11.87
CA PRO A 854 -52.51 -62.64 -11.78
C PRO A 854 -52.08 -61.69 -10.65
N LEU A 855 -50.82 -61.77 -10.18
CA LEU A 855 -50.39 -61.08 -8.95
C LEU A 855 -50.19 -59.56 -9.17
N ALA A 856 -50.91 -58.77 -8.37
CA ALA A 856 -50.70 -57.34 -8.27
C ALA A 856 -49.32 -57.03 -7.66
N GLY A 857 -48.74 -55.86 -7.98
CA GLY A 857 -47.44 -55.41 -7.45
C GLY A 857 -46.53 -54.82 -8.54
N ASN A 858 -45.26 -54.59 -8.21
CA ASN A 858 -44.26 -54.19 -9.20
C ASN A 858 -43.76 -55.39 -10.02
N THR A 859 -42.82 -55.15 -10.93
CA THR A 859 -42.01 -56.21 -11.52
C THR A 859 -41.03 -56.76 -10.48
N ILE A 860 -40.51 -57.95 -10.73
CA ILE A 860 -39.66 -58.73 -9.83
C ILE A 860 -38.40 -59.22 -10.58
N PRO A 861 -37.25 -59.41 -9.92
CA PRO A 861 -37.02 -59.28 -8.49
C PRO A 861 -37.03 -57.85 -7.97
N ASP A 862 -36.82 -56.89 -8.87
CA ASP A 862 -36.79 -55.46 -8.59
C ASP A 862 -37.77 -54.71 -9.52
N PRO A 863 -38.35 -53.60 -9.02
CA PRO A 863 -39.26 -52.78 -9.81
C PRO A 863 -38.54 -52.20 -11.02
N LEU A 864 -39.23 -52.20 -12.16
CA LEU A 864 -38.84 -51.45 -13.34
C LEU A 864 -38.93 -49.96 -12.99
N THR A 865 -37.85 -49.22 -13.10
CA THR A 865 -37.75 -47.82 -12.68
C THR A 865 -37.16 -46.95 -13.77
N ILE A 866 -37.64 -45.71 -13.86
CA ILE A 866 -37.03 -44.63 -14.63
C ILE A 866 -36.29 -43.73 -13.65
N GLU A 867 -35.05 -43.40 -13.96
CA GLU A 867 -34.25 -42.40 -13.24
C GLU A 867 -33.99 -41.19 -14.15
N LEU A 868 -34.11 -39.98 -13.60
CA LEU A 868 -33.83 -38.71 -14.28
C LEU A 868 -32.39 -38.25 -14.03
N THR A 869 -31.88 -37.40 -14.92
CA THR A 869 -30.55 -36.76 -14.76
C THR A 869 -30.53 -35.67 -13.69
N SER A 870 -31.69 -35.10 -13.35
CA SER A 870 -31.88 -34.12 -12.28
C SER A 870 -33.29 -34.25 -11.66
N ALA A 871 -33.55 -33.58 -10.55
CA ALA A 871 -34.85 -33.58 -9.91
C ALA A 871 -35.92 -33.00 -10.84
N SER A 872 -37.10 -33.62 -10.84
CA SER A 872 -38.24 -33.18 -11.65
C SER A 872 -38.66 -31.73 -11.28
N PRO A 873 -38.84 -30.82 -12.26
CA PRO A 873 -39.12 -29.41 -12.03
C PRO A 873 -40.54 -29.19 -11.46
N ALA A 874 -40.86 -27.94 -11.12
CA ALA A 874 -42.22 -27.55 -10.75
C ALA A 874 -43.20 -27.92 -11.88
N GLY A 875 -44.25 -28.69 -11.55
CA GLY A 875 -45.18 -29.26 -12.53
C GLY A 875 -44.91 -30.72 -12.93
N GLY A 876 -43.77 -31.30 -12.52
CA GLY A 876 -43.42 -32.69 -12.80
C GLY A 876 -42.79 -32.93 -14.19
N THR A 877 -42.30 -34.14 -14.43
CA THR A 877 -41.70 -34.59 -15.70
C THR A 877 -42.54 -35.73 -16.26
N THR A 878 -43.03 -35.59 -17.49
CA THR A 878 -43.85 -36.62 -18.14
C THR A 878 -43.01 -37.43 -19.13
N VAL A 879 -42.91 -38.74 -18.89
CA VAL A 879 -42.22 -39.70 -19.76
C VAL A 879 -43.26 -40.50 -20.53
N THR A 880 -43.08 -40.65 -21.84
CA THR A 880 -43.93 -41.49 -22.69
C THR A 880 -43.48 -42.93 -22.60
N LEU A 881 -44.42 -43.88 -22.49
CA LEU A 881 -44.11 -45.31 -22.43
C LEU A 881 -44.82 -46.06 -23.54
N LEU A 882 -44.13 -47.07 -24.09
CA LEU A 882 -44.66 -47.96 -25.11
C LEU A 882 -44.30 -49.42 -24.77
N SER A 883 -45.24 -50.34 -24.99
CA SER A 883 -44.97 -51.78 -24.97
C SER A 883 -44.91 -52.29 -26.41
N SER A 884 -43.88 -53.07 -26.74
CA SER A 884 -43.75 -53.67 -28.07
C SER A 884 -44.82 -54.73 -28.37
N ASN A 885 -45.50 -55.25 -27.35
CA ASN A 885 -46.61 -56.19 -27.51
C ASN A 885 -47.63 -56.05 -26.36
N THR A 886 -48.67 -55.26 -26.60
CA THR A 886 -49.74 -55.00 -25.64
C THR A 886 -50.64 -56.20 -25.37
N ASN A 887 -50.57 -57.27 -26.18
CA ASN A 887 -51.29 -58.51 -25.91
C ASN A 887 -50.63 -59.35 -24.80
N VAL A 888 -49.40 -59.02 -24.41
CA VAL A 888 -48.61 -59.74 -23.40
C VAL A 888 -48.44 -58.90 -22.14
N ALA A 889 -48.04 -57.63 -22.26
CA ALA A 889 -48.04 -56.68 -21.13
C ALA A 889 -48.34 -55.26 -21.59
N THR A 890 -49.07 -54.51 -20.77
CA THR A 890 -49.38 -53.09 -21.01
C THR A 890 -48.71 -52.20 -19.96
N VAL A 891 -48.41 -50.97 -20.37
CA VAL A 891 -47.94 -49.86 -19.54
C VAL A 891 -48.84 -48.65 -19.82
N PRO A 892 -48.99 -47.71 -18.89
CA PRO A 892 -49.69 -46.46 -19.19
C PRO A 892 -48.95 -45.72 -20.32
N SER A 893 -49.66 -45.02 -21.20
CA SER A 893 -49.03 -44.31 -22.33
C SER A 893 -48.07 -43.19 -21.88
N THR A 894 -48.27 -42.68 -20.67
CA THR A 894 -47.37 -41.73 -20.03
C THR A 894 -47.26 -42.01 -18.53
N ILE A 895 -46.16 -41.60 -17.91
CA ILE A 895 -45.96 -41.59 -16.47
C ILE A 895 -45.39 -40.24 -16.03
N SER A 896 -45.91 -39.68 -14.93
CA SER A 896 -45.45 -38.39 -14.40
C SER A 896 -44.60 -38.59 -13.15
N ILE A 897 -43.37 -38.08 -13.20
CA ILE A 897 -42.44 -38.05 -12.08
C ILE A 897 -42.69 -36.76 -11.29
N PRO A 898 -43.12 -36.84 -10.02
CA PRO A 898 -43.54 -35.68 -9.25
C PRO A 898 -42.38 -34.73 -8.98
N GLN A 899 -42.69 -33.44 -8.79
CA GLN A 899 -41.71 -32.40 -8.47
C GLN A 899 -40.75 -32.85 -7.35
N GLY A 900 -39.45 -32.61 -7.55
CA GLY A 900 -38.40 -32.96 -6.59
C GLY A 900 -37.97 -34.42 -6.62
N ALA A 901 -38.72 -35.33 -7.24
CA ALA A 901 -38.31 -36.73 -7.38
C ALA A 901 -37.32 -36.92 -8.55
N THR A 902 -36.38 -37.84 -8.38
CA THR A 902 -35.38 -38.23 -9.38
C THR A 902 -35.66 -39.61 -10.00
N SER A 903 -36.63 -40.36 -9.47
CA SER A 903 -37.00 -41.66 -10.02
C SER A 903 -38.47 -42.02 -9.79
N ILE A 904 -39.00 -42.95 -10.59
CA ILE A 904 -40.33 -43.53 -10.41
C ILE A 904 -40.37 -44.99 -10.86
N ALA A 905 -41.17 -45.82 -10.20
CA ALA A 905 -41.46 -47.17 -10.65
C ALA A 905 -42.49 -47.17 -11.79
N VAL A 906 -42.22 -47.91 -12.85
CA VAL A 906 -43.12 -48.07 -14.01
C VAL A 906 -44.12 -49.19 -13.72
N PRO A 907 -45.43 -48.90 -13.67
CA PRO A 907 -46.44 -49.92 -13.48
C PRO A 907 -46.59 -50.75 -14.76
N VAL A 908 -46.37 -52.05 -14.66
CA VAL A 908 -46.57 -53.00 -15.75
C VAL A 908 -47.77 -53.90 -15.44
N THR A 909 -48.74 -53.93 -16.34
CA THR A 909 -49.94 -54.76 -16.23
C THR A 909 -49.77 -56.02 -17.10
N PRO A 910 -49.71 -57.23 -16.50
CA PRO A 910 -49.58 -58.47 -17.26
C PRO A 910 -50.91 -58.83 -17.93
N VAL A 911 -50.89 -59.15 -19.23
CA VAL A 911 -52.08 -59.56 -20.00
C VAL A 911 -52.09 -61.07 -20.26
N ALA A 912 -50.96 -61.61 -20.73
CA ALA A 912 -50.78 -63.04 -20.97
C ALA A 912 -49.33 -63.46 -20.71
N ALA A 913 -49.12 -64.64 -20.11
CA ALA A 913 -47.79 -65.21 -19.95
C ALA A 913 -47.14 -65.51 -21.31
N ASN A 914 -45.85 -65.21 -21.44
CA ASN A 914 -45.10 -65.43 -22.68
C ASN A 914 -43.64 -65.80 -22.40
N ALA A 915 -43.09 -66.70 -23.19
CA ALA A 915 -41.69 -67.12 -23.07
C ALA A 915 -40.72 -66.04 -23.54
N THR A 916 -41.11 -65.24 -24.54
CA THR A 916 -40.32 -64.12 -25.04
C THR A 916 -40.68 -62.85 -24.26
N PRO A 917 -39.68 -62.11 -23.72
CA PRO A 917 -39.93 -60.81 -23.09
C PRO A 917 -40.58 -59.81 -24.05
N VAL A 918 -41.36 -58.88 -23.52
CA VAL A 918 -41.78 -57.68 -24.24
C VAL A 918 -40.84 -56.53 -23.94
N THR A 919 -40.51 -55.74 -24.95
CA THR A 919 -39.67 -54.56 -24.79
C THR A 919 -40.55 -53.39 -24.43
N ILE A 920 -40.29 -52.78 -23.27
CA ILE A 920 -40.86 -51.51 -22.87
C ILE A 920 -39.89 -50.41 -23.29
N MET A 921 -40.42 -49.35 -23.88
CA MET A 921 -39.67 -48.16 -24.29
C MET A 921 -40.09 -46.99 -23.41
N ALA A 922 -39.13 -46.25 -22.86
CA ALA A 922 -39.34 -45.01 -22.13
C ALA A 922 -38.71 -43.85 -22.90
N THR A 923 -39.53 -42.88 -23.29
CA THR A 923 -39.12 -41.75 -24.11
C THR A 923 -39.39 -40.42 -23.41
N LEU A 924 -38.34 -39.59 -23.29
CA LEU A 924 -38.41 -38.22 -22.79
C LEU A 924 -37.66 -37.32 -23.78
N ALA A 925 -38.36 -36.35 -24.37
CA ALA A 925 -37.86 -35.57 -25.51
C ALA A 925 -37.31 -36.49 -26.61
N ALA A 926 -36.03 -36.36 -27.00
CA ALA A 926 -35.39 -37.18 -28.02
C ALA A 926 -34.73 -38.47 -27.47
N GLN A 927 -34.66 -38.64 -26.14
CA GLN A 927 -34.01 -39.81 -25.53
C GLN A 927 -35.00 -40.96 -25.39
N THR A 928 -34.60 -42.16 -25.82
CA THR A 928 -35.38 -43.38 -25.64
C THR A 928 -34.48 -44.49 -25.07
N LEU A 929 -34.87 -45.02 -23.92
CA LEU A 929 -34.26 -46.21 -23.33
C LEU A 929 -35.24 -47.38 -23.35
N THR A 930 -34.72 -48.60 -23.32
CA THR A 930 -35.52 -49.82 -23.38
C THR A 930 -35.19 -50.78 -22.24
N ALA A 931 -36.20 -51.46 -21.74
CA ALA A 931 -36.06 -52.54 -20.77
C ALA A 931 -37.05 -53.66 -21.12
N ASP A 932 -36.64 -54.91 -20.93
CA ASP A 932 -37.45 -56.06 -21.26
C ASP A 932 -38.22 -56.56 -20.03
N VAL A 933 -39.50 -56.89 -20.22
CA VAL A 933 -40.37 -57.48 -19.20
C VAL A 933 -40.88 -58.83 -19.69
N ARG A 934 -40.57 -59.90 -18.96
CA ARG A 934 -41.14 -61.22 -19.25
C ARG A 934 -42.34 -61.49 -18.33
N VAL A 935 -43.50 -61.78 -18.93
CA VAL A 935 -44.71 -62.14 -18.18
C VAL A 935 -44.72 -63.64 -17.90
N LEU A 936 -44.77 -63.98 -16.62
CA LEU A 936 -44.78 -65.36 -16.11
C LEU A 936 -46.18 -65.75 -15.64
N THR A 937 -46.47 -67.04 -15.67
CA THR A 937 -47.63 -67.59 -14.94
C THR A 937 -47.41 -67.52 -13.43
N ALA A 938 -48.48 -67.74 -12.66
CA ALA A 938 -48.40 -67.81 -11.20
C ALA A 938 -47.48 -68.94 -10.69
N ILE A 939 -47.17 -69.93 -11.53
CA ILE A 939 -46.51 -71.17 -11.13
C ILE A 939 -45.30 -71.55 -12.00
N ASP A 940 -44.80 -70.65 -12.86
CA ASP A 940 -43.62 -70.94 -13.70
C ASP A 940 -42.38 -71.19 -12.81
N PRO A 941 -41.84 -72.42 -12.79
CA PRO A 941 -40.67 -72.73 -11.97
C PRO A 941 -39.38 -72.31 -12.69
N PRO A 942 -38.32 -71.94 -11.96
CA PRO A 942 -36.97 -71.82 -12.51
C PRO A 942 -36.55 -73.10 -13.23
N THR A 943 -35.93 -72.97 -14.41
CA THR A 943 -35.51 -74.12 -15.23
C THR A 943 -34.00 -74.30 -15.31
N SER A 944 -33.22 -73.30 -14.89
CA SER A 944 -31.76 -73.41 -14.79
C SER A 944 -31.23 -72.59 -13.63
N VAL A 945 -30.11 -73.07 -13.08
CA VAL A 945 -29.39 -72.44 -11.98
C VAL A 945 -27.93 -72.27 -12.38
N VAL A 946 -27.35 -71.12 -12.04
CA VAL A 946 -25.94 -70.79 -12.25
C VAL A 946 -25.32 -70.49 -10.89
N LEU A 947 -24.10 -70.96 -10.67
CA LEU A 947 -23.34 -70.70 -9.46
C LEU A 947 -22.19 -69.75 -9.79
N THR A 948 -22.08 -68.65 -9.04
CA THR A 948 -21.06 -67.61 -9.24
C THR A 948 -20.28 -67.39 -7.95
N PRO A 949 -18.94 -67.37 -7.96
CA PRO A 949 -18.08 -67.61 -9.12
C PRO A 949 -18.10 -69.08 -9.56
N ALA A 950 -17.86 -69.33 -10.85
CA ALA A 950 -17.77 -70.69 -11.39
C ALA A 950 -16.53 -71.47 -10.90
N THR A 951 -15.53 -70.76 -10.36
CA THR A 951 -14.34 -71.33 -9.74
C THR A 951 -13.94 -70.44 -8.56
N ALA A 952 -13.64 -71.06 -7.42
CA ALA A 952 -13.19 -70.37 -6.22
C ALA A 952 -12.01 -71.12 -5.59
N ALA A 953 -11.02 -70.39 -5.11
CA ALA A 953 -9.94 -70.94 -4.29
C ALA A 953 -10.24 -70.67 -2.82
N VAL A 954 -10.16 -71.69 -1.98
CA VAL A 954 -10.38 -71.58 -0.54
C VAL A 954 -9.23 -72.27 0.20
N ALA A 955 -8.68 -71.60 1.21
CA ALA A 955 -7.65 -72.16 2.06
C ALA A 955 -8.24 -73.18 3.05
N GLN A 956 -7.41 -74.09 3.59
CA GLN A 956 -7.86 -75.05 4.61
C GLN A 956 -8.44 -74.30 5.84
N GLY A 957 -9.73 -74.52 6.14
CA GLY A 957 -10.46 -73.83 7.22
C GLY A 957 -11.07 -72.47 6.86
N GLY A 958 -10.89 -72.01 5.61
CA GLY A 958 -11.52 -70.78 5.10
C GLY A 958 -12.93 -70.99 4.54
N THR A 959 -13.59 -69.88 4.21
CA THR A 959 -14.95 -69.82 3.66
C THR A 959 -14.94 -68.94 2.40
N VAL A 960 -15.79 -69.25 1.41
CA VAL A 960 -15.99 -68.42 0.22
C VAL A 960 -17.47 -68.22 -0.03
N GLU A 961 -17.91 -66.97 -0.21
CA GLU A 961 -19.30 -66.71 -0.57
C GLU A 961 -19.54 -67.07 -2.04
N MET A 962 -20.61 -67.83 -2.27
CA MET A 962 -21.08 -68.18 -3.60
C MET A 962 -22.53 -67.73 -3.78
N THR A 963 -22.87 -67.25 -4.97
CA THR A 963 -24.21 -66.81 -5.34
C THR A 963 -24.85 -67.84 -6.28
N VAL A 964 -26.01 -68.34 -5.87
CA VAL A 964 -26.93 -69.08 -6.74
C VAL A 964 -27.77 -68.08 -7.51
N THR A 965 -27.83 -68.20 -8.84
CA THR A 965 -28.66 -67.38 -9.73
C THR A 965 -29.62 -68.27 -10.52
N LEU A 966 -30.91 -68.05 -10.35
CA LEU A 966 -32.00 -68.67 -11.09
C LEU A 966 -32.30 -67.89 -12.36
N ASN A 967 -32.68 -68.58 -13.43
CA ASN A 967 -33.10 -67.92 -14.68
C ASN A 967 -34.50 -67.32 -14.63
N LEU A 968 -35.32 -67.70 -13.66
CA LEU A 968 -36.63 -67.12 -13.34
C LEU A 968 -36.73 -66.87 -11.84
N PRO A 969 -37.52 -65.89 -11.38
CA PRO A 969 -37.77 -65.67 -9.97
C PRO A 969 -38.32 -66.91 -9.25
N SER A 970 -37.93 -67.12 -8.00
CA SER A 970 -38.37 -68.25 -7.17
C SER A 970 -39.85 -68.19 -6.78
N LEU A 971 -40.46 -69.35 -6.51
CA LEU A 971 -41.83 -69.51 -6.01
C LEU A 971 -41.81 -69.99 -4.55
N VAL A 972 -42.82 -69.59 -3.74
CA VAL A 972 -42.92 -69.89 -2.29
C VAL A 972 -42.88 -71.39 -1.96
N THR A 973 -43.16 -72.29 -2.92
CA THR A 973 -43.37 -73.72 -2.65
C THR A 973 -42.27 -74.68 -3.11
N THR A 974 -41.16 -74.20 -3.70
CA THR A 974 -39.84 -74.86 -3.99
C THR A 974 -39.18 -74.14 -5.18
N PRO A 975 -37.86 -73.86 -5.15
CA PRO A 975 -36.82 -74.88 -4.94
C PRO A 975 -35.78 -74.52 -3.88
N ASN A 976 -35.58 -75.44 -2.93
CA ASN A 976 -34.30 -75.61 -2.27
C ASN A 976 -33.29 -75.96 -3.39
N VAL A 977 -32.39 -75.05 -3.75
CA VAL A 977 -31.33 -75.39 -4.68
C VAL A 977 -30.41 -76.34 -3.94
N THR A 978 -30.45 -77.62 -4.30
CA THR A 978 -29.60 -78.63 -3.67
C THR A 978 -28.15 -78.38 -4.06
N ILE A 979 -27.30 -78.24 -3.05
CA ILE A 979 -25.86 -78.05 -3.24
C ILE A 979 -25.14 -79.25 -2.65
N SER A 980 -24.27 -79.86 -3.45
CA SER A 980 -23.50 -81.04 -3.06
C SER A 980 -22.06 -80.93 -3.50
N VAL A 981 -21.18 -81.63 -2.78
CA VAL A 981 -19.75 -81.75 -3.09
C VAL A 981 -19.47 -83.17 -3.56
N ILE A 982 -18.89 -83.33 -4.75
CA ILE A 982 -18.70 -84.64 -5.39
C ILE A 982 -17.56 -85.46 -4.74
N ALA A 983 -16.58 -84.81 -4.09
CA ALA A 983 -15.34 -85.45 -3.62
C ALA A 983 -14.98 -85.24 -2.13
N GLY A 984 -15.90 -84.73 -1.29
CA GLY A 984 -15.73 -84.66 0.17
C GLY A 984 -14.66 -83.69 0.72
N SER A 985 -14.10 -82.81 -0.11
CA SER A 985 -13.04 -81.86 0.25
C SER A 985 -13.54 -80.50 0.78
N ALA A 986 -14.87 -80.28 0.84
CA ALA A 986 -15.51 -79.07 1.35
C ALA A 986 -16.87 -79.40 1.98
N THR A 987 -17.41 -78.48 2.79
CA THR A 987 -18.76 -78.56 3.38
C THR A 987 -19.64 -77.46 2.80
N VAL A 988 -20.90 -77.77 2.52
CA VAL A 988 -21.92 -76.87 1.96
C VAL A 988 -23.24 -77.06 2.71
N PRO A 989 -24.15 -76.08 2.72
CA PRO A 989 -25.41 -76.14 3.49
C PRO A 989 -26.41 -77.22 3.03
N GLY A 990 -26.12 -77.98 1.97
CA GLY A 990 -26.99 -79.03 1.41
C GLY A 990 -28.15 -78.47 0.58
N THR A 991 -28.74 -77.35 1.01
CA THR A 991 -29.76 -76.59 0.27
C THR A 991 -29.56 -75.10 0.46
N VAL A 992 -29.84 -74.31 -0.59
CA VAL A 992 -29.88 -72.85 -0.53
C VAL A 992 -31.27 -72.35 -0.93
N ASP A 993 -31.86 -71.54 -0.06
CA ASP A 993 -33.20 -71.02 -0.25
C ASP A 993 -33.15 -69.66 -0.96
N VAL A 994 -33.63 -69.63 -2.20
CA VAL A 994 -33.84 -68.37 -2.92
C VAL A 994 -35.19 -67.80 -2.52
N ALA A 995 -35.17 -66.64 -1.87
CA ALA A 995 -36.36 -65.94 -1.39
C ALA A 995 -37.40 -65.78 -2.52
N THR A 996 -38.68 -65.81 -2.15
CA THR A 996 -39.79 -65.66 -3.11
C THR A 996 -39.60 -64.41 -3.96
N ASP A 997 -39.85 -64.56 -5.26
CA ASP A 997 -39.70 -63.52 -6.28
C ASP A 997 -38.29 -62.93 -6.43
N LYS A 998 -37.29 -63.48 -5.75
CA LYS A 998 -35.87 -63.22 -6.02
C LYS A 998 -35.31 -64.25 -7.00
N THR A 999 -34.30 -63.83 -7.76
CA THR A 999 -33.55 -64.69 -8.69
C THR A 999 -32.21 -65.12 -8.10
N THR A 1000 -31.77 -64.56 -6.98
CA THR A 1000 -30.46 -64.84 -6.39
C THR A 1000 -30.53 -65.12 -4.89
N ALA A 1001 -29.60 -65.95 -4.41
CA ALA A 1001 -29.29 -66.08 -2.99
C ALA A 1001 -27.80 -66.40 -2.80
N THR A 1002 -27.20 -65.86 -1.74
CA THR A 1002 -25.82 -66.15 -1.37
C THR A 1002 -25.76 -67.21 -0.29
N PHE A 1003 -24.67 -67.99 -0.29
CA PHE A 1003 -24.32 -68.93 0.76
C PHE A 1003 -22.79 -69.02 0.89
N ASN A 1004 -22.34 -69.65 1.97
CA ASN A 1004 -20.95 -69.78 2.34
C ASN A 1004 -20.48 -71.24 2.33
#